data_AF-D2RXT4-F1
#
_entry.id   AF-D2RXT4-F1
#
_cell.length_a   1.000
_cell.length_b   1.000
_cell.length_c   1.000
_cell.angle_alpha   90.00
_cell.angle_beta   90.00
_cell.angle_gamma   90.00
#
_symmetry.space_group_name_H-M   'P 1'
#
loop_
_entity.id
_entity.type
_entity.pdbx_description
1 polymer ?
#
loop_
_entity_poly.entity_id
_entity_poly.type
_entity_poly.pdbx_seq_one_letter_code
_entity_poly.pdbx_strand_id
1 'polypeptide(L)'
;MSLSTLLPDSGRLGTDGRREATGSVTNRLESSAETVGELSTRVRDAASRRATDVAERAVDELLERAVDRSADDLLAASEVGGGGNGAAELGSDDPLDRALENFLRRYGLDGDRLDDRTLDAIRTRLSVAGADADAEDLLEEVLSDRSTSGAESADGTDLPADDPFAEACSRLRARLDGTAERPVDRLLEDLLERDAVVVGHELERALTEELPSLVADLEAELAQMESSGSAPSRARTLDAGSNDDPDDGPAGRGRSMSVRSAVTMAVAATTLLSDGDGVDPAVGELATSLLQVSDGGVPIERVFSELVPLLVRSGAERDRGLDALRSNSAGSLALVGLFVANLAAMTLGAYVSRKRAPPIPNEIRGPNGEPVVTDEQVRTGKKAFQANGLMNQGSVLGNGSYFGVDLTADALESKAEYMREYYARQRGSDSFESLSEGDRAAVERRVERELDADAPKDDVARYSAAEVYAHRRLREAYVDRYYGGSPERGIPQGYVDSPEEAARIADFACWTAWMAHTNRPDSDHSFTNDWPYVPGTGNRPTGQVVVWSTISVVLLIAGGGFGVWAYHSFDVAEPTTDLVDVPSPDSVSVTPSQYAAARYVPVAGALFVAQALVGAYLAHYYVERTGFYGIGEALGIDLVSLLPFSVGRAWHVNLGILWITTLWLAGGLFLPGLFTERDPPWQAEGATALLGALVAITVGAFAGVWLGTRGAFGSPGSGDDGDLWWWLGSEGLEYLEVGRVWKLGLLAGFATWTGLVLRGVRQLDEPATGLGHFVTYAGGSIALMFAASMLYTPETNMAVTEFWRWWVVHMWVEGVFEFFVTAVISAALVSMDLIEKADAERAILFEVFAIMAAGIVGVSHHYWWVGLPDIWVPIGTTFSTLEFVPLVFVLYRSLGEYRSLRAQGEEFPYTLPLLFILGSSVWNFVGGGVLGFFINLPLINYYEHGTYLTVAHAHTATFGAFGLLALGLGTYILRVVTPESAWNPAWFRGAFWLTNIGLTVMTVASLLPVGFLQLQAAYQDGYAAARSLEFYEQDHVQTLLWARTLGDTPMILGALAFTAASVRHLWDARKRRLEAA
;
A
#
# COMPACT_ATOMS: atom_id res chain seq x y z
N MET A 1 -43.96 -30.33 23.99
CA MET A 1 -44.99 -30.04 22.97
C MET A 1 -44.40 -30.39 21.62
N SER A 2 -45.10 -31.26 20.89
CA SER A 2 -44.70 -31.88 19.63
C SER A 2 -44.88 -30.93 18.45
N LEU A 3 -44.00 -31.08 17.45
CA LEU A 3 -44.23 -30.76 16.04
C LEU A 3 -45.64 -31.21 15.59
N SER A 4 -46.34 -30.37 14.83
CA SER A 4 -47.18 -30.73 13.67
C SER A 4 -48.21 -29.65 13.35
N THR A 5 -48.05 -29.01 12.18
CA THR A 5 -49.04 -28.36 11.29
C THR A 5 -48.21 -27.41 10.42
N LEU A 6 -47.85 -27.69 9.16
CA LEU A 6 -48.69 -28.15 8.07
C LEU A 6 -47.82 -28.84 6.98
N LEU A 7 -48.15 -30.10 6.68
CA LEU A 7 -48.06 -30.73 5.36
C LEU A 7 -49.35 -31.56 5.21
N PRO A 8 -49.92 -31.65 4.00
CA PRO A 8 -49.95 -32.94 3.30
C PRO A 8 -49.87 -32.75 1.75
N ASP A 9 -49.55 -33.70 0.88
CA ASP A 9 -49.18 -35.12 1.00
C ASP A 9 -48.53 -35.58 -0.33
N SER A 10 -47.44 -36.35 -0.22
CA SER A 10 -47.09 -37.57 -0.98
C SER A 10 -46.96 -37.60 -2.52
N GLY A 11 -45.82 -38.10 -3.02
CA GLY A 11 -45.77 -38.83 -4.30
C GLY A 11 -44.45 -38.89 -5.11
N ARG A 12 -43.48 -39.71 -4.66
CA ARG A 12 -42.48 -40.51 -5.41
C ARG A 12 -41.83 -40.04 -6.74
N LEU A 13 -40.49 -40.19 -6.75
CA LEU A 13 -39.53 -40.53 -7.83
C LEU A 13 -38.95 -39.39 -8.70
N GLY A 14 -37.61 -39.37 -8.80
CA GLY A 14 -36.93 -38.89 -10.01
C GLY A 14 -35.70 -38.04 -9.78
N THR A 15 -34.54 -38.58 -10.11
CA THR A 15 -33.30 -37.88 -10.43
C THR A 15 -33.54 -36.75 -11.46
N ASP A 16 -33.41 -35.46 -11.10
CA ASP A 16 -33.13 -34.39 -12.08
C ASP A 16 -32.81 -33.03 -11.42
N GLY A 17 -31.55 -32.82 -11.03
CA GLY A 17 -31.03 -31.52 -10.54
C GLY A 17 -30.54 -30.58 -11.64
N ARG A 18 -31.02 -30.73 -12.89
CA ARG A 18 -30.61 -29.91 -14.05
C ARG A 18 -31.74 -29.11 -14.69
N ARG A 19 -32.88 -28.90 -14.00
CA ARG A 19 -34.09 -28.29 -14.58
C ARG A 19 -34.69 -27.07 -13.86
N GLU A 20 -33.94 -26.36 -13.02
CA GLU A 20 -34.43 -25.11 -12.40
C GLU A 20 -34.14 -23.82 -13.19
N ALA A 21 -33.20 -23.82 -14.14
CA ALA A 21 -32.90 -22.61 -14.94
C ALA A 21 -33.95 -22.30 -16.03
N THR A 22 -34.74 -23.29 -16.45
CA THR A 22 -35.70 -23.16 -17.56
C THR A 22 -37.10 -22.70 -17.11
N GLY A 23 -37.50 -22.95 -15.87
CA GLY A 23 -38.85 -22.64 -15.38
C GLY A 23 -39.17 -21.14 -15.30
N SER A 24 -38.18 -20.28 -15.06
CA SER A 24 -38.42 -18.82 -14.96
C SER A 24 -38.67 -18.16 -16.31
N VAL A 25 -38.17 -18.75 -17.40
CA VAL A 25 -38.38 -18.25 -18.77
C VAL A 25 -39.73 -18.70 -19.30
N THR A 26 -40.12 -19.96 -19.05
CA THR A 26 -41.43 -20.49 -19.46
C THR A 26 -42.58 -19.77 -18.76
N ASN A 27 -42.47 -19.50 -17.45
CA ASN A 27 -43.49 -18.76 -16.70
C ASN A 27 -43.65 -17.29 -17.17
N ARG A 28 -42.58 -16.66 -17.68
CA ARG A 28 -42.62 -15.28 -18.22
C ARG A 28 -43.26 -15.20 -19.61
N LEU A 29 -43.01 -16.22 -20.44
CA LEU A 29 -43.65 -16.38 -21.75
C LEU A 29 -45.14 -16.76 -21.63
N GLU A 30 -45.50 -17.62 -20.67
CA GLU A 30 -46.90 -18.04 -20.44
C GLU A 30 -47.76 -16.93 -19.80
N SER A 31 -47.17 -16.08 -18.95
CA SER A 31 -47.87 -14.92 -18.38
C SER A 31 -48.02 -13.74 -19.33
N SER A 32 -47.53 -13.85 -20.58
CA SER A 32 -47.50 -12.77 -21.59
C SER A 32 -46.77 -11.51 -21.13
N ALA A 33 -45.93 -11.60 -20.10
CA ALA A 33 -45.12 -10.49 -19.58
C ALA A 33 -43.87 -10.24 -20.44
N GLU A 34 -43.50 -11.18 -21.30
CA GLU A 34 -42.37 -11.10 -22.21
C GLU A 34 -42.72 -11.90 -23.48
N THR A 35 -42.47 -11.35 -24.66
CA THR A 35 -42.74 -12.04 -25.93
C THR A 35 -41.55 -12.88 -26.39
N VAL A 36 -41.81 -13.97 -27.13
CA VAL A 36 -40.75 -14.80 -27.74
C VAL A 36 -39.80 -13.97 -28.62
N GLY A 37 -40.31 -12.88 -29.22
CA GLY A 37 -39.51 -11.91 -29.97
C GLY A 37 -38.51 -11.14 -29.10
N GLU A 38 -38.93 -10.63 -27.94
CA GLU A 38 -38.05 -9.90 -27.01
C GLU A 38 -36.97 -10.82 -26.41
N LEU A 39 -37.33 -12.07 -26.11
CA LEU A 39 -36.37 -13.08 -25.67
C LEU A 39 -35.36 -13.43 -26.78
N SER A 40 -35.83 -13.57 -28.02
CA SER A 40 -34.97 -13.83 -29.19
C SER A 40 -34.00 -12.67 -29.43
N THR A 41 -34.45 -11.42 -29.36
CA THR A 41 -33.58 -10.24 -29.54
C THR A 41 -32.54 -10.15 -28.43
N ARG A 42 -32.91 -10.45 -27.17
CA ARG A 42 -31.96 -10.41 -26.05
C ARG A 42 -30.90 -11.52 -26.13
N VAL A 43 -31.30 -12.71 -26.59
CA VAL A 43 -30.37 -13.82 -26.86
C VAL A 43 -29.47 -13.49 -28.05
N ARG A 44 -29.99 -12.81 -29.08
CA ARG A 44 -29.24 -12.37 -30.26
C ARG A 44 -28.21 -11.29 -29.91
N ASP A 45 -28.57 -10.32 -29.06
CA ASP A 45 -27.65 -9.30 -28.54
C ASP A 45 -26.60 -9.88 -27.58
N ALA A 46 -26.96 -10.90 -26.81
CA ALA A 46 -26.00 -11.60 -25.94
C ALA A 46 -25.03 -12.47 -26.75
N ALA A 47 -25.51 -13.11 -27.82
CA ALA A 47 -24.69 -13.89 -28.75
C ALA A 47 -23.80 -13.01 -29.63
N SER A 48 -24.29 -11.86 -30.08
CA SER A 48 -23.52 -10.88 -30.85
C SER A 48 -22.39 -10.28 -30.00
N ARG A 49 -22.65 -9.95 -28.73
CA ARG A 49 -21.60 -9.50 -27.80
C ARG A 49 -20.55 -10.58 -27.52
N ARG A 50 -20.98 -11.84 -27.34
CA ARG A 50 -20.07 -12.97 -27.16
C ARG A 50 -19.23 -13.28 -28.40
N ALA A 51 -19.76 -13.02 -29.60
CA ALA A 51 -19.04 -13.19 -30.86
C ALA A 51 -18.00 -12.08 -31.07
N THR A 52 -18.30 -10.84 -30.66
CA THR A 52 -17.32 -9.74 -30.62
C THR A 52 -16.20 -10.02 -29.62
N ASP A 53 -16.53 -10.50 -28.41
CA ASP A 53 -15.53 -10.87 -27.38
C ASP A 53 -14.62 -12.06 -27.79
N VAL A 54 -15.10 -12.94 -28.68
CA VAL A 54 -14.30 -14.08 -29.20
C VAL A 54 -13.43 -13.63 -30.37
N ALA A 55 -13.90 -12.70 -31.19
CA ALA A 55 -13.13 -12.12 -32.29
C ALA A 55 -11.99 -11.23 -31.79
N GLU A 56 -12.21 -10.42 -30.76
CA GLU A 56 -11.16 -9.60 -30.15
C GLU A 56 -10.09 -10.48 -29.47
N ARG A 57 -10.49 -11.53 -28.73
CA ARG A 57 -9.54 -12.51 -28.14
C ARG A 57 -8.71 -13.28 -29.18
N ALA A 58 -9.28 -13.57 -30.34
CA ALA A 58 -8.56 -14.25 -31.41
C ALA A 58 -7.53 -13.34 -32.10
N VAL A 59 -7.80 -12.04 -32.16
CA VAL A 59 -6.87 -11.03 -32.71
C VAL A 59 -5.71 -10.77 -31.74
N ASP A 60 -6.00 -10.70 -30.43
CA ASP A 60 -4.97 -10.51 -29.41
C ASP A 60 -4.06 -11.75 -29.28
N GLU A 61 -4.61 -12.98 -29.32
CA GLU A 61 -3.80 -14.21 -29.34
C GLU A 61 -2.91 -14.35 -30.60
N LEU A 62 -3.33 -13.77 -31.72
CA LEU A 62 -2.57 -13.78 -32.97
C LEU A 62 -1.43 -12.75 -32.97
N LEU A 63 -1.64 -11.60 -32.32
CA LEU A 63 -0.62 -10.57 -32.13
C LEU A 63 0.45 -11.01 -31.12
N GLU A 64 0.07 -11.66 -30.02
CA GLU A 64 1.03 -12.18 -29.02
C GLU A 64 1.92 -13.30 -29.59
N ARG A 65 1.33 -14.25 -30.34
CA ARG A 65 2.11 -15.37 -30.91
C ARG A 65 3.07 -14.96 -32.03
N ALA A 66 2.82 -13.84 -32.69
CA ALA A 66 3.68 -13.31 -33.74
C ALA A 66 4.87 -12.52 -33.19
N VAL A 67 4.71 -11.87 -32.03
CA VAL A 67 5.77 -11.06 -31.42
C VAL A 67 6.78 -11.94 -30.65
N ASP A 68 6.32 -13.01 -29.98
CA ASP A 68 7.21 -13.86 -29.16
C ASP A 68 8.18 -14.75 -29.98
N ARG A 69 7.82 -15.17 -31.20
CA ARG A 69 8.73 -16.03 -32.00
C ARG A 69 9.84 -15.28 -32.71
N SER A 70 9.71 -13.97 -32.90
CA SER A 70 10.74 -13.16 -33.53
C SER A 70 11.92 -12.85 -32.59
N ALA A 71 11.75 -12.99 -31.27
CA ALA A 71 12.76 -12.59 -30.30
C ALA A 71 13.64 -13.74 -29.80
N ASP A 72 13.14 -14.98 -29.78
CA ASP A 72 13.91 -16.13 -29.27
C ASP A 72 14.87 -16.74 -30.29
N ASP A 73 14.57 -16.68 -31.59
CA ASP A 73 15.45 -17.23 -32.63
C ASP A 73 16.67 -16.34 -32.95
N LEU A 74 16.67 -15.07 -32.51
CA LEU A 74 17.83 -14.18 -32.68
C LEU A 74 18.94 -14.36 -31.64
N LEU A 75 18.71 -15.10 -30.55
CA LEU A 75 19.70 -15.20 -29.47
C LEU A 75 20.15 -16.63 -29.13
N ALA A 76 19.71 -17.66 -29.87
CA ALA A 76 20.27 -19.01 -29.78
C ALA A 76 21.44 -19.26 -30.77
N ALA A 77 21.79 -18.27 -31.60
CA ALA A 77 22.83 -18.39 -32.63
C ALA A 77 24.27 -18.10 -32.15
N SER A 78 24.51 -17.85 -30.86
CA SER A 78 25.88 -17.77 -30.33
C SER A 78 25.99 -18.40 -28.95
N GLU A 79 26.12 -19.73 -28.87
CA GLU A 79 27.16 -20.37 -28.06
C GLU A 79 27.08 -21.92 -28.10
N VAL A 80 28.28 -22.51 -28.14
CA VAL A 80 28.64 -23.92 -27.88
C VAL A 80 28.50 -24.92 -29.03
N GLY A 81 29.61 -25.08 -29.76
CA GLY A 81 29.98 -26.39 -30.30
C GLY A 81 30.49 -27.32 -29.19
N GLY A 82 30.12 -28.60 -29.25
CA GLY A 82 30.83 -29.65 -28.52
C GLY A 82 30.04 -30.87 -28.03
N GLY A 83 29.59 -31.72 -28.96
CA GLY A 83 29.65 -33.20 -28.91
C GLY A 83 29.06 -34.03 -27.76
N GLY A 84 28.18 -34.98 -28.13
CA GLY A 84 28.40 -36.40 -27.78
C GLY A 84 27.28 -37.22 -27.08
N ASN A 85 26.39 -37.82 -27.91
CA ASN A 85 25.84 -39.19 -27.89
C ASN A 85 25.12 -39.83 -26.68
N GLY A 86 23.92 -40.39 -26.96
CA GLY A 86 23.51 -41.71 -26.44
C GLY A 86 22.01 -42.08 -26.39
N ALA A 87 21.45 -42.55 -27.53
CA ALA A 87 20.52 -43.70 -27.75
C ALA A 87 19.20 -43.89 -26.92
N ALA A 88 18.12 -44.54 -27.36
CA ALA A 88 17.52 -44.96 -28.65
C ALA A 88 16.28 -45.82 -28.26
N GLU A 89 15.13 -45.66 -28.93
CA GLU A 89 14.13 -46.75 -29.14
C GLU A 89 13.34 -46.48 -30.44
N LEU A 90 13.03 -47.57 -31.17
CA LEU A 90 12.73 -47.63 -32.61
C LEU A 90 11.24 -47.82 -32.93
N GLY A 91 10.75 -47.11 -33.94
CA GLY A 91 9.50 -47.39 -34.68
C GLY A 91 9.57 -46.84 -36.12
N SER A 92 9.30 -47.72 -37.10
CA SER A 92 9.26 -47.55 -38.58
C SER A 92 10.39 -46.78 -39.29
N ASP A 93 11.24 -47.54 -39.98
CA ASP A 93 12.47 -47.13 -40.66
C ASP A 93 12.25 -46.64 -42.11
N ASP A 94 11.12 -45.97 -42.39
CA ASP A 94 10.91 -45.29 -43.68
C ASP A 94 11.33 -43.82 -43.52
N PRO A 95 12.38 -43.34 -44.22
CA PRO A 95 12.88 -41.96 -44.08
C PRO A 95 11.79 -40.91 -44.34
N LEU A 96 10.75 -41.26 -45.10
CA LEU A 96 9.64 -40.37 -45.37
C LEU A 96 8.69 -40.18 -44.20
N ASP A 97 8.47 -41.23 -43.42
CA ASP A 97 7.59 -41.19 -42.26
C ASP A 97 8.24 -40.40 -41.12
N ARG A 98 9.57 -40.50 -40.98
CA ARG A 98 10.35 -39.65 -40.08
C ARG A 98 10.31 -38.17 -40.49
N ALA A 99 10.38 -37.89 -41.80
CA ALA A 99 10.26 -36.53 -42.31
C ALA A 99 8.86 -35.94 -42.06
N LEU A 100 7.81 -36.75 -42.26
CA LEU A 100 6.44 -36.37 -41.98
C LEU A 100 6.22 -36.14 -40.47
N GLU A 101 6.72 -37.02 -39.61
CA GLU A 101 6.57 -36.92 -38.16
C GLU A 101 7.35 -35.71 -37.60
N ASN A 102 8.54 -35.43 -38.12
CA ASN A 102 9.28 -34.21 -37.80
C ASN A 102 8.59 -32.94 -38.31
N PHE A 103 7.99 -32.97 -39.50
CA PHE A 103 7.22 -31.85 -40.03
C PHE A 103 6.00 -31.58 -39.14
N LEU A 104 5.21 -32.61 -38.83
CA LEU A 104 4.04 -32.48 -37.96
C LEU A 104 4.42 -32.00 -36.56
N ARG A 105 5.47 -32.57 -35.96
CA ARG A 105 5.98 -32.18 -34.64
C ARG A 105 6.54 -30.77 -34.60
N ARG A 106 7.28 -30.33 -35.63
CA ARG A 106 7.88 -28.98 -35.72
C ARG A 106 6.80 -27.90 -35.80
N TYR A 107 5.66 -28.20 -36.42
CA TYR A 107 4.55 -27.27 -36.55
C TYR A 107 3.39 -27.56 -35.58
N GLY A 108 3.57 -28.48 -34.62
CA GLY A 108 2.57 -28.79 -33.58
C GLY A 108 1.28 -29.40 -34.12
N LEU A 109 1.33 -30.09 -35.27
CA LEU A 109 0.19 -30.74 -35.91
C LEU A 109 0.03 -32.17 -35.37
N ASP A 110 -1.17 -32.50 -34.90
CA ASP A 110 -1.51 -33.82 -34.41
C ASP A 110 -1.92 -34.73 -35.58
N GLY A 111 -1.04 -35.66 -35.96
CA GLY A 111 -1.23 -36.55 -37.10
C GLY A 111 -2.52 -37.36 -37.03
N ASP A 112 -2.99 -37.72 -35.83
CA ASP A 112 -4.20 -38.53 -35.63
C ASP A 112 -5.50 -37.73 -35.85
N ARG A 113 -5.39 -36.39 -35.98
CA ARG A 113 -6.52 -35.47 -36.20
C ARG A 113 -6.57 -34.91 -37.62
N LEU A 114 -5.55 -35.16 -38.43
CA LEU A 114 -5.50 -34.79 -39.84
C LEU A 114 -6.16 -35.87 -40.69
N ASP A 115 -6.90 -35.47 -41.72
CA ASP A 115 -7.54 -36.44 -42.61
C ASP A 115 -6.51 -37.11 -43.54
N ASP A 116 -6.76 -38.38 -43.88
CA ASP A 116 -5.82 -39.23 -44.62
C ASP A 116 -5.39 -38.63 -45.97
N ARG A 117 -6.22 -37.81 -46.63
CA ARG A 117 -5.84 -37.16 -47.90
C ARG A 117 -4.80 -36.07 -47.69
N THR A 118 -4.89 -35.34 -46.59
CA THR A 118 -3.94 -34.27 -46.24
C THR A 118 -2.60 -34.88 -45.85
N LEU A 119 -2.61 -35.96 -45.05
CA LEU A 119 -1.41 -36.72 -44.73
C LEU A 119 -0.75 -37.30 -45.97
N ASP A 120 -1.52 -37.92 -46.89
CA ASP A 120 -0.97 -38.46 -48.14
C ASP A 120 -0.46 -37.37 -49.10
N ALA A 121 -1.04 -36.18 -49.10
CA ALA A 121 -0.55 -35.07 -49.91
C ALA A 121 0.80 -34.55 -49.41
N ILE A 122 0.97 -34.42 -48.08
CA ILE A 122 2.23 -34.03 -47.46
C ILE A 122 3.28 -35.13 -47.69
N ARG A 123 2.90 -36.39 -47.47
CA ARG A 123 3.76 -37.56 -47.71
C ARG A 123 4.18 -37.64 -49.17
N THR A 124 3.27 -37.47 -50.12
CA THR A 124 3.61 -37.47 -51.56
C THR A 124 4.58 -36.36 -51.92
N ARG A 125 4.46 -35.17 -51.34
CA ARG A 125 5.38 -34.05 -51.62
C ARG A 125 6.75 -34.22 -50.97
N LEU A 126 6.81 -34.74 -49.74
CA LEU A 126 8.06 -35.13 -49.09
C LEU A 126 8.78 -36.25 -49.89
N SER A 127 8.03 -37.16 -50.53
CA SER A 127 8.60 -38.22 -51.37
C SER A 127 9.28 -37.75 -52.64
N VAL A 128 8.88 -36.59 -53.16
CA VAL A 128 9.44 -36.00 -54.37
C VAL A 128 10.66 -35.12 -54.06
N ALA A 129 10.66 -34.48 -52.89
CA ALA A 129 11.74 -33.61 -52.43
C ALA A 129 13.04 -34.36 -52.05
N GLY A 130 12.93 -35.63 -51.66
CA GLY A 130 14.05 -36.42 -51.13
C GLY A 130 14.39 -36.03 -49.69
N ALA A 131 14.85 -37.02 -48.90
CA ALA A 131 14.89 -36.94 -47.43
C ALA A 131 15.95 -35.98 -46.81
N ASP A 132 16.59 -35.12 -47.60
CA ASP A 132 17.62 -34.16 -47.16
C ASP A 132 17.41 -32.74 -47.75
N ALA A 133 16.21 -32.40 -48.25
CA ALA A 133 15.91 -31.07 -48.78
C ALA A 133 15.51 -30.07 -47.68
N ASP A 134 16.11 -28.88 -47.69
CA ASP A 134 15.83 -27.79 -46.75
C ASP A 134 14.46 -27.15 -47.04
N ALA A 135 13.71 -26.83 -45.99
CA ALA A 135 12.28 -26.50 -46.11
C ALA A 135 12.00 -25.17 -46.82
N GLU A 136 12.99 -24.26 -46.84
CA GLU A 136 12.94 -22.98 -47.56
C GLU A 136 12.98 -23.15 -49.08
N ASP A 137 13.86 -24.01 -49.59
CA ASP A 137 14.04 -24.25 -51.03
C ASP A 137 12.78 -24.87 -51.67
N LEU A 138 12.10 -25.74 -50.92
CA LEU A 138 10.84 -26.35 -51.36
C LEU A 138 9.69 -25.36 -51.43
N LEU A 139 9.70 -24.33 -50.58
CA LEU A 139 8.68 -23.29 -50.59
C LEU A 139 8.90 -22.32 -51.76
N GLU A 140 10.15 -21.96 -52.05
CA GLU A 140 10.51 -21.14 -53.21
C GLU A 140 10.22 -21.84 -54.54
N GLU A 141 10.48 -23.15 -54.63
CA GLU A 141 10.24 -23.90 -55.86
C GLU A 141 8.74 -24.04 -56.17
N VAL A 142 7.89 -24.21 -55.14
CA VAL A 142 6.41 -24.21 -55.28
C VAL A 142 5.86 -22.85 -55.73
N LEU A 143 6.52 -21.76 -55.34
CA LEU A 143 6.14 -20.40 -55.72
C LEU A 143 6.65 -20.00 -57.12
N SER A 144 7.77 -20.57 -57.57
CA SER A 144 8.41 -20.20 -58.84
C SER A 144 7.73 -20.77 -60.10
N ASP A 145 6.98 -21.87 -60.02
CA ASP A 145 6.37 -22.54 -61.19
C ASP A 145 5.02 -21.93 -61.65
N ARG A 146 4.72 -20.69 -61.26
CA ARG A 146 3.58 -19.93 -61.81
C ARG A 146 3.95 -18.71 -62.64
N SER A 147 5.23 -18.42 -62.81
CA SER A 147 5.69 -17.32 -63.67
C SER A 147 6.21 -17.84 -65.01
N THR A 148 5.33 -17.97 -66.02
CA THR A 148 5.64 -17.68 -67.44
C THR A 148 4.43 -17.93 -68.35
N SER A 149 3.69 -16.87 -68.72
CA SER A 149 3.22 -16.72 -70.10
C SER A 149 2.83 -15.28 -70.45
N GLY A 150 3.61 -14.64 -71.32
CA GLY A 150 3.09 -13.86 -72.46
C GLY A 150 3.01 -12.34 -72.34
N ALA A 151 3.94 -11.66 -73.00
CA ALA A 151 3.99 -10.22 -73.30
C ALA A 151 3.13 -9.82 -74.52
N GLU A 152 2.75 -8.52 -74.64
CA GLU A 152 3.17 -7.60 -75.73
C GLU A 152 2.44 -6.23 -75.73
N SER A 153 3.28 -5.19 -75.62
CA SER A 153 3.27 -3.80 -76.15
C SER A 153 2.03 -3.07 -76.71
N ALA A 154 1.94 -1.77 -76.33
CA ALA A 154 2.01 -0.57 -77.21
C ALA A 154 0.91 0.50 -76.98
N ASP A 155 1.25 1.43 -76.10
CA ASP A 155 1.22 2.91 -76.19
C ASP A 155 0.27 3.63 -77.19
N GLY A 156 -0.38 4.70 -76.71
CA GLY A 156 -1.14 5.63 -77.55
C GLY A 156 -2.22 6.47 -76.85
N THR A 157 -1.80 7.30 -75.88
CA THR A 157 -2.35 8.63 -75.52
C THR A 157 -3.86 8.91 -75.67
N ASP A 158 -4.56 8.98 -74.53
CA ASP A 158 -5.24 10.19 -74.05
C ASP A 158 -5.66 9.92 -72.60
N LEU A 159 -5.37 10.85 -71.68
CA LEU A 159 -5.67 10.75 -70.25
C LEU A 159 -7.19 10.68 -69.98
N PRO A 160 -7.68 9.69 -69.21
CA PRO A 160 -8.86 9.87 -68.37
C PRO A 160 -8.55 9.50 -66.92
N ALA A 161 -9.22 10.21 -66.00
CA ALA A 161 -9.25 9.86 -64.60
C ALA A 161 -10.08 8.58 -64.42
N ASP A 162 -9.41 7.44 -64.21
CA ASP A 162 -10.04 6.18 -63.84
C ASP A 162 -9.46 5.71 -62.49
N ASP A 163 -10.34 5.72 -61.49
CA ASP A 163 -10.15 5.20 -60.14
C ASP A 163 -10.32 3.66 -60.18
N PRO A 164 -9.25 2.87 -59.99
CA PRO A 164 -9.29 1.41 -60.06
C PRO A 164 -10.23 0.79 -59.02
N PHE A 165 -10.51 1.51 -57.94
CA PHE A 165 -11.38 1.06 -56.86
C PHE A 165 -12.85 1.02 -57.29
N ALA A 166 -13.28 1.97 -58.12
CA ALA A 166 -14.65 2.03 -58.62
C ALA A 166 -14.97 0.87 -59.57
N GLU A 167 -13.98 0.40 -60.35
CA GLU A 167 -14.17 -0.71 -61.27
C GLU A 167 -14.17 -2.07 -60.56
N ALA A 168 -13.31 -2.26 -59.54
CA ALA A 168 -13.32 -3.45 -58.68
C ALA A 168 -14.66 -3.61 -57.94
N CYS A 169 -15.17 -2.52 -57.37
CA CYS A 169 -16.49 -2.51 -56.72
C CYS A 169 -17.64 -2.78 -57.72
N SER A 170 -17.53 -2.32 -58.97
CA SER A 170 -18.56 -2.59 -59.99
C SER A 170 -18.57 -4.06 -60.45
N ARG A 171 -17.41 -4.70 -60.55
CA ARG A 171 -17.28 -6.13 -60.93
C ARG A 171 -17.76 -7.07 -59.83
N LEU A 172 -17.52 -6.70 -58.57
CA LEU A 172 -18.02 -7.41 -57.39
C LEU A 172 -19.57 -7.34 -57.33
N ARG A 173 -20.13 -6.16 -57.61
CA ARG A 173 -21.58 -5.93 -57.65
C ARG A 173 -22.27 -6.66 -58.82
N ALA A 174 -21.61 -6.74 -59.98
CA ALA A 174 -22.11 -7.41 -61.18
C ALA A 174 -22.08 -8.95 -61.10
N ARG A 175 -21.24 -9.54 -60.24
CA ARG A 175 -21.19 -11.00 -60.02
C ARG A 175 -22.17 -11.49 -58.95
N LEU A 176 -22.66 -10.60 -58.09
CA LEU A 176 -23.57 -10.94 -56.99
C LEU A 176 -25.07 -10.75 -57.36
N ASP A 177 -25.38 -10.14 -58.50
CA ASP A 177 -26.76 -9.94 -58.95
C ASP A 177 -27.16 -10.93 -60.04
N GLY A 178 -27.92 -11.95 -59.64
CA GLY A 178 -28.47 -12.98 -60.52
C GLY A 178 -30.00 -13.07 -60.50
N THR A 179 -30.72 -11.98 -60.18
CA THR A 179 -32.03 -11.56 -60.70
C THR A 179 -32.67 -10.54 -59.74
N ALA A 180 -33.00 -9.38 -60.30
CA ALA A 180 -33.59 -8.26 -59.57
C ALA A 180 -34.96 -8.62 -58.97
N GLU A 181 -35.23 -8.07 -57.78
CA GLU A 181 -36.44 -8.17 -56.94
C GLU A 181 -36.43 -9.20 -55.78
N ARG A 182 -35.31 -9.32 -55.05
CA ARG A 182 -35.35 -9.82 -53.65
C ARG A 182 -34.75 -8.80 -52.65
N PRO A 183 -35.37 -8.59 -51.47
CA PRO A 183 -34.84 -7.73 -50.41
C PRO A 183 -33.51 -8.23 -49.83
N VAL A 184 -32.57 -7.30 -49.61
CA VAL A 184 -31.16 -7.51 -49.23
C VAL A 184 -31.00 -8.33 -47.93
N ASP A 185 -31.95 -8.21 -47.01
CA ASP A 185 -32.02 -8.92 -45.74
C ASP A 185 -32.21 -10.43 -45.89
N ARG A 186 -32.95 -10.89 -46.90
CA ARG A 186 -33.10 -12.32 -47.19
C ARG A 186 -31.98 -12.90 -48.07
N LEU A 187 -31.29 -12.06 -48.83
CA LEU A 187 -30.08 -12.46 -49.55
C LEU A 187 -28.93 -12.73 -48.57
N LEU A 188 -28.88 -11.95 -47.47
CA LEU A 188 -27.96 -12.12 -46.35
C LEU A 188 -28.27 -13.35 -45.49
N GLU A 189 -29.54 -13.66 -45.27
CA GLU A 189 -29.94 -14.92 -44.62
C GLU A 189 -29.51 -16.15 -45.43
N ASP A 190 -29.71 -16.16 -46.76
CA ASP A 190 -29.30 -17.29 -47.63
C ASP A 190 -27.76 -17.37 -47.81
N LEU A 191 -27.02 -16.24 -47.77
CA LEU A 191 -25.55 -16.21 -47.86
C LEU A 191 -24.87 -16.69 -46.56
N LEU A 192 -25.43 -16.32 -45.41
CA LEU A 192 -24.92 -16.74 -44.10
C LEU A 192 -25.22 -18.21 -43.80
N GLU A 193 -26.29 -18.78 -44.36
CA GLU A 193 -26.57 -20.20 -44.18
C GLU A 193 -25.71 -21.12 -45.05
N ARG A 194 -25.03 -20.62 -46.10
CA ARG A 194 -24.44 -21.53 -47.09
C ARG A 194 -22.94 -21.51 -47.31
N ASP A 195 -22.18 -20.41 -47.15
CA ASP A 195 -20.77 -20.45 -47.57
C ASP A 195 -19.86 -19.41 -46.89
N ALA A 196 -19.82 -19.39 -45.55
CA ALA A 196 -18.87 -18.57 -44.78
C ALA A 196 -17.39 -18.89 -45.10
N VAL A 197 -17.10 -20.11 -45.56
CA VAL A 197 -15.75 -20.54 -45.97
C VAL A 197 -15.37 -20.00 -47.35
N VAL A 198 -16.31 -19.91 -48.30
CA VAL A 198 -16.03 -19.36 -49.65
C VAL A 198 -15.84 -17.85 -49.59
N VAL A 199 -16.63 -17.16 -48.75
CA VAL A 199 -16.44 -15.71 -48.51
C VAL A 199 -15.12 -15.45 -47.80
N GLY A 200 -14.74 -16.29 -46.83
CA GLY A 200 -13.43 -16.23 -46.18
C GLY A 200 -12.27 -16.39 -47.16
N HIS A 201 -12.35 -17.37 -48.07
CA HIS A 201 -11.29 -17.61 -49.05
C HIS A 201 -11.18 -16.53 -50.13
N GLU A 202 -12.28 -15.91 -50.56
CA GLU A 202 -12.20 -14.79 -51.52
C GLU A 202 -11.72 -13.49 -50.86
N LEU A 203 -12.01 -13.27 -49.56
CA LEU A 203 -11.47 -12.14 -48.79
C LEU A 203 -9.97 -12.31 -48.52
N GLU A 204 -9.57 -13.52 -48.15
CA GLU A 204 -8.18 -13.93 -48.01
C GLU A 204 -7.45 -13.78 -49.36
N ARG A 205 -8.07 -14.18 -50.46
CA ARG A 205 -7.49 -13.99 -51.79
C ARG A 205 -7.36 -12.51 -52.19
N ALA A 206 -8.36 -11.67 -51.95
CA ALA A 206 -8.29 -10.23 -52.25
C ALA A 206 -7.24 -9.48 -51.40
N LEU A 207 -7.09 -9.86 -50.13
CA LEU A 207 -6.12 -9.23 -49.21
C LEU A 207 -4.69 -9.74 -49.41
N THR A 208 -4.52 -11.00 -49.85
CA THR A 208 -3.21 -11.65 -49.95
C THR A 208 -2.66 -11.63 -51.38
N GLU A 209 -3.50 -11.58 -52.43
CA GLU A 209 -3.05 -11.52 -53.82
C GLU A 209 -3.11 -10.11 -54.44
N GLU A 210 -4.12 -9.28 -54.14
CA GLU A 210 -4.30 -7.98 -54.83
C GLU A 210 -3.73 -6.76 -54.07
N LEU A 211 -3.69 -6.81 -52.74
CA LEU A 211 -3.13 -5.73 -51.91
C LEU A 211 -1.61 -5.61 -52.03
N PRO A 212 -0.82 -6.71 -52.09
CA PRO A 212 0.63 -6.61 -52.25
C PRO A 212 1.05 -6.02 -53.59
N SER A 213 0.28 -6.25 -54.67
CA SER A 213 0.57 -5.59 -55.97
C SER A 213 0.30 -4.09 -55.93
N LEU A 214 -0.70 -3.65 -55.17
CA LEU A 214 -1.01 -2.22 -54.95
C LEU A 214 0.06 -1.53 -54.10
N VAL A 215 0.63 -2.23 -53.13
CA VAL A 215 1.72 -1.72 -52.28
C VAL A 215 3.05 -1.69 -53.05
N ALA A 216 3.33 -2.72 -53.85
CA ALA A 216 4.52 -2.76 -54.70
C ALA A 216 4.51 -1.67 -55.78
N ASP A 217 3.36 -1.36 -56.37
CA ASP A 217 3.20 -0.27 -57.33
C ASP A 217 3.38 1.11 -56.67
N LEU A 218 2.96 1.27 -55.41
CA LEU A 218 3.14 2.50 -54.62
C LEU A 218 4.60 2.71 -54.18
N GLU A 219 5.28 1.63 -53.79
CA GLU A 219 6.70 1.66 -53.43
C GLU A 219 7.58 1.92 -54.65
N ALA A 220 7.19 1.43 -55.82
CA ALA A 220 7.85 1.74 -57.09
C ALA A 220 7.66 3.21 -57.53
N GLU A 221 6.49 3.82 -57.26
CA GLU A 221 6.25 5.26 -57.47
C GLU A 221 7.06 6.13 -56.49
N LEU A 222 7.21 5.71 -55.24
CA LEU A 222 7.99 6.41 -54.22
C LEU A 222 9.50 6.36 -54.50
N ALA A 223 10.01 5.21 -54.96
CA ALA A 223 11.41 5.06 -55.33
C ALA A 223 11.82 5.91 -56.55
N GLN A 224 10.88 6.18 -57.48
CA GLN A 224 11.14 7.09 -58.60
C GLN A 224 11.18 8.56 -58.18
N MET A 225 10.43 8.96 -57.13
CA MET A 225 10.43 10.34 -56.61
C MET A 225 11.74 10.72 -55.89
N GLU A 226 12.45 9.77 -55.27
CA GLU A 226 13.72 10.05 -54.58
C GLU A 226 14.93 10.21 -55.54
N SER A 227 14.80 9.80 -56.80
CA SER A 227 15.90 9.86 -57.78
C SER A 227 16.02 11.19 -58.56
N SER A 228 15.12 12.16 -58.34
CA SER A 228 15.14 13.45 -59.05
C SER A 228 15.23 14.67 -58.10
N GLY A 229 16.44 14.96 -57.62
CA GLY A 229 16.68 15.99 -56.59
C GLY A 229 16.48 17.46 -57.02
N SER A 230 16.23 18.33 -56.03
CA SER A 230 16.83 19.68 -55.90
C SER A 230 16.56 20.30 -54.50
N ALA A 231 17.57 20.96 -53.92
CA ALA A 231 17.55 21.65 -52.62
C ALA A 231 17.16 23.14 -52.72
N PRO A 232 16.87 23.84 -51.59
CA PRO A 232 17.78 24.94 -51.21
C PRO A 232 17.98 25.22 -49.70
N SER A 233 19.09 25.92 -49.44
CA SER A 233 19.74 26.38 -48.18
C SER A 233 19.15 27.62 -47.48
N ARG A 234 19.47 27.83 -46.18
CA ARG A 234 20.34 28.95 -45.69
C ARG A 234 20.57 29.00 -44.16
N ALA A 235 21.78 29.39 -43.79
CA ALA A 235 22.34 29.60 -42.44
C ALA A 235 22.26 31.04 -41.92
N ARG A 236 22.50 31.25 -40.60
CA ARG A 236 23.29 32.39 -40.06
C ARG A 236 23.74 32.18 -38.60
N THR A 237 25.00 32.53 -38.37
CA THR A 237 25.79 32.60 -37.13
C THR A 237 25.60 33.93 -36.37
N LEU A 238 26.05 34.03 -35.10
CA LEU A 238 26.88 35.15 -34.58
C LEU A 238 27.43 34.94 -33.14
N ASP A 239 28.58 35.57 -32.93
CA ASP A 239 29.66 35.51 -31.93
C ASP A 239 29.45 36.00 -30.47
N ALA A 240 30.53 35.76 -29.69
CA ALA A 240 30.85 35.99 -28.28
C ALA A 240 30.95 37.45 -27.75
N GLY A 241 31.00 37.59 -26.40
CA GLY A 241 31.41 38.82 -25.70
C GLY A 241 31.49 38.68 -24.16
N SER A 242 32.65 39.05 -23.61
CA SER A 242 33.21 38.91 -22.24
C SER A 242 32.76 39.93 -21.17
N ASN A 243 32.95 39.59 -19.87
CA ASN A 243 33.86 40.20 -18.86
C ASN A 243 33.32 40.45 -17.43
N ASP A 244 34.22 40.19 -16.47
CA ASP A 244 34.47 40.83 -15.15
C ASP A 244 33.87 40.27 -13.83
N ASP A 245 34.81 39.96 -12.93
CA ASP A 245 34.80 39.71 -11.46
C ASP A 245 35.91 40.67 -10.90
N PRO A 246 36.04 41.10 -9.60
CA PRO A 246 35.94 40.30 -8.36
C PRO A 246 35.52 41.03 -7.04
N ASP A 247 35.42 40.30 -5.91
CA ASP A 247 36.21 40.41 -4.62
C ASP A 247 35.47 40.12 -3.27
N ASP A 248 35.99 39.09 -2.55
CA ASP A 248 36.12 38.73 -1.09
C ASP A 248 35.24 39.37 0.03
N GLY A 249 34.70 38.74 1.11
CA GLY A 249 35.03 37.63 2.05
C GLY A 249 34.69 38.12 3.52
N PRO A 250 34.73 37.37 4.68
CA PRO A 250 34.81 35.92 4.98
C PRO A 250 33.86 35.34 6.10
N ALA A 251 33.67 34.02 6.06
CA ALA A 251 33.58 32.97 7.12
C ALA A 251 32.68 33.06 8.40
N GLY A 252 31.83 32.03 8.57
CA GLY A 252 31.34 31.49 9.85
C GLY A 252 30.93 30.01 9.74
N ARG A 253 31.78 29.09 10.20
CA ARG A 253 31.63 27.62 10.09
C ARG A 253 30.74 27.04 11.20
N GLY A 254 29.54 26.57 10.84
CA GLY A 254 28.80 25.51 11.53
C GLY A 254 28.71 24.31 10.59
N ARG A 255 29.22 23.15 11.00
CA ARG A 255 29.44 22.00 10.13
C ARG A 255 28.12 21.23 9.88
N SER A 256 27.35 21.69 8.89
CA SER A 256 26.26 20.91 8.27
C SER A 256 26.82 20.02 7.16
N MET A 257 26.19 18.87 6.92
CA MET A 257 26.49 18.07 5.72
C MET A 257 25.94 18.84 4.52
N SER A 258 26.82 19.38 3.69
CA SER A 258 26.46 20.13 2.48
C SER A 258 25.64 19.21 1.55
N VAL A 259 24.67 19.75 0.81
CA VAL A 259 23.97 19.02 -0.28
C VAL A 259 24.98 18.38 -1.24
N ARG A 260 26.14 19.01 -1.45
CA ARG A 260 27.26 18.41 -2.20
C ARG A 260 27.75 17.11 -1.57
N SER A 261 27.82 17.01 -0.24
CA SER A 261 28.22 15.79 0.47
C SER A 261 27.15 14.68 0.37
N ALA A 262 25.87 15.02 0.36
CA ALA A 262 24.78 14.04 0.17
C ALA A 262 24.71 13.54 -1.29
N VAL A 263 24.86 14.44 -2.27
CA VAL A 263 24.98 14.09 -3.70
C VAL A 263 26.27 13.31 -3.95
N THR A 264 27.39 13.67 -3.32
CA THR A 264 28.65 12.93 -3.41
C THR A 264 28.53 11.54 -2.78
N MET A 265 27.76 11.37 -1.70
CA MET A 265 27.46 10.07 -1.11
C MET A 265 26.54 9.21 -1.99
N ALA A 266 25.53 9.80 -2.62
CA ALA A 266 24.66 9.12 -3.58
C ALA A 266 25.42 8.69 -4.82
N VAL A 267 26.25 9.58 -5.37
CA VAL A 267 27.16 9.28 -6.50
C VAL A 267 28.21 8.24 -6.08
N ALA A 268 28.78 8.34 -4.88
CA ALA A 268 29.73 7.37 -4.35
C ALA A 268 29.10 5.98 -4.14
N ALA A 269 27.86 5.91 -3.64
CA ALA A 269 27.11 4.68 -3.49
C ALA A 269 26.81 4.03 -4.85
N THR A 270 26.46 4.82 -5.88
CA THR A 270 26.31 4.32 -7.24
C THR A 270 27.63 3.88 -7.88
N THR A 271 28.75 4.57 -7.62
CA THR A 271 30.07 4.16 -8.12
C THR A 271 30.67 2.96 -7.39
N LEU A 272 30.22 2.68 -6.15
CA LEU A 272 30.59 1.48 -5.39
C LEU A 272 29.76 0.25 -5.82
N LEU A 273 28.68 0.47 -6.56
CA LEU A 273 27.80 -0.57 -7.14
C LEU A 273 28.08 -0.80 -8.63
N SER A 274 28.89 0.05 -9.27
CA SER A 274 29.35 -0.13 -10.65
C SER A 274 30.71 -0.84 -10.65
N ASP A 275 30.74 -2.11 -11.06
CA ASP A 275 31.99 -2.76 -11.40
C ASP A 275 32.55 -2.11 -12.68
N GLY A 276 33.61 -1.31 -12.52
CA GLY A 276 34.64 -1.14 -13.55
C GLY A 276 34.54 0.03 -14.54
N ASP A 277 33.36 0.55 -14.87
CA ASP A 277 33.24 1.62 -15.88
C ASP A 277 32.49 2.85 -15.34
N GLY A 278 32.93 4.05 -15.75
CA GLY A 278 32.62 5.33 -15.12
C GLY A 278 31.14 5.72 -14.97
N VAL A 279 30.91 6.85 -14.28
CA VAL A 279 29.58 7.39 -13.93
C VAL A 279 28.64 7.42 -15.14
N ASP A 280 27.49 6.75 -15.02
CA ASP A 280 26.39 6.76 -16.00
C ASP A 280 25.99 8.22 -16.33
N PRO A 281 25.96 8.65 -17.61
CA PRO A 281 25.57 10.00 -18.03
C PRO A 281 24.22 10.45 -17.45
N ALA A 282 23.27 9.54 -17.26
CA ALA A 282 21.97 9.85 -16.68
C ALA A 282 22.07 10.18 -15.17
N VAL A 283 22.97 9.51 -14.44
CA VAL A 283 23.30 9.84 -13.04
C VAL A 283 24.07 11.16 -12.97
N GLY A 284 24.92 11.44 -13.96
CA GLY A 284 25.58 12.73 -14.15
C GLY A 284 24.60 13.88 -14.39
N GLU A 285 23.58 13.69 -15.24
CA GLU A 285 22.51 14.66 -15.48
C GLU A 285 21.60 14.85 -14.27
N LEU A 286 21.27 13.78 -13.55
CA LEU A 286 20.49 13.84 -12.31
C LEU A 286 21.24 14.60 -11.22
N ALA A 287 22.54 14.34 -11.05
CA ALA A 287 23.42 15.08 -10.14
C ALA A 287 23.54 16.56 -10.53
N THR A 288 23.64 16.86 -11.84
CA THR A 288 23.73 18.24 -12.35
C THR A 288 22.42 19.00 -12.14
N SER A 289 21.27 18.34 -12.35
CA SER A 289 19.94 18.92 -12.12
C SER A 289 19.66 19.16 -10.63
N LEU A 290 20.05 18.23 -9.76
CA LEU A 290 19.97 18.39 -8.30
C LEU A 290 20.93 19.48 -7.77
N LEU A 291 22.08 19.68 -8.41
CA LEU A 291 23.01 20.76 -8.09
C LEU A 291 22.45 22.14 -8.51
N GLN A 292 21.73 22.23 -9.63
CA GLN A 292 21.09 23.48 -10.08
C GLN A 292 19.93 23.93 -9.17
N VAL A 293 19.24 23.00 -8.50
CA VAL A 293 18.25 23.31 -7.44
C VAL A 293 18.91 23.95 -6.22
N SER A 294 20.17 23.59 -5.93
CA SER A 294 20.91 24.16 -4.79
C SER A 294 21.37 25.60 -5.01
N ASP A 295 21.50 26.04 -6.28
CA ASP A 295 21.92 27.39 -6.67
C ASP A 295 20.73 28.33 -7.00
N GLY A 296 19.48 27.92 -6.76
CA GLY A 296 18.30 28.80 -6.78
C GLY A 296 17.79 29.22 -8.17
N GLY A 297 18.25 28.58 -9.25
CA GLY A 297 17.98 29.02 -10.62
C GLY A 297 16.68 28.50 -11.28
N VAL A 298 16.02 27.48 -10.74
CA VAL A 298 14.88 26.81 -11.40
C VAL A 298 13.71 26.54 -10.44
N PRO A 299 12.45 26.80 -10.82
CA PRO A 299 11.27 26.41 -10.02
C PRO A 299 11.19 24.90 -9.83
N ILE A 300 10.92 24.46 -8.59
CA ILE A 300 10.87 23.04 -8.20
C ILE A 300 9.79 22.27 -8.97
N GLU A 301 8.66 22.90 -9.32
CA GLU A 301 7.61 22.27 -10.14
C GLU A 301 8.14 21.82 -11.50
N ARG A 302 9.09 22.59 -12.08
CA ARG A 302 9.71 22.27 -13.37
C ARG A 302 10.63 21.06 -13.27
N VAL A 303 11.38 20.95 -12.17
CA VAL A 303 12.27 19.82 -11.89
C VAL A 303 11.48 18.52 -11.69
N PHE A 304 10.37 18.56 -10.96
CA PHE A 304 9.47 17.40 -10.86
C PHE A 304 8.83 17.03 -12.20
N SER A 305 8.43 18.02 -13.00
CA SER A 305 7.84 17.77 -14.34
C SER A 305 8.84 17.26 -15.38
N GLU A 306 10.14 17.51 -15.20
CA GLU A 306 11.22 17.05 -16.08
C GLU A 306 11.82 15.72 -15.60
N LEU A 307 11.88 15.47 -14.28
CA LEU A 307 12.38 14.22 -13.69
C LEU A 307 11.48 13.01 -13.98
N VAL A 308 10.15 13.19 -13.96
CA VAL A 308 9.20 12.10 -14.21
C VAL A 308 9.35 11.53 -15.63
N PRO A 309 9.41 12.34 -16.71
CA PRO A 309 9.70 11.84 -18.05
C PRO A 309 11.13 11.31 -18.24
N LEU A 310 12.15 11.87 -17.56
CA LEU A 310 13.53 11.40 -17.64
C LEU A 310 13.74 10.01 -17.01
N LEU A 311 13.06 9.73 -15.88
CA LEU A 311 13.04 8.42 -15.25
C LEU A 311 12.25 7.39 -16.07
N VAL A 312 11.23 7.83 -16.80
CA VAL A 312 10.48 6.98 -17.75
C VAL A 312 11.29 6.73 -19.04
N ARG A 313 12.06 7.71 -19.53
CA ARG A 313 12.89 7.58 -20.74
C ARG A 313 14.20 6.82 -20.53
N SER A 314 14.82 6.90 -19.36
CA SER A 314 16.04 6.14 -19.06
C SER A 314 15.81 4.63 -19.00
N GLY A 315 14.56 4.19 -18.82
CA GLY A 315 14.12 2.80 -18.99
C GLY A 315 13.92 2.37 -20.45
N ALA A 316 13.68 3.32 -21.37
CA ALA A 316 13.34 3.05 -22.76
C ALA A 316 14.52 3.12 -23.75
N GLU A 317 15.63 3.78 -23.39
CA GLU A 317 16.79 3.97 -24.29
C GLU A 317 17.96 2.98 -24.07
N ARG A 318 17.77 1.88 -23.33
CA ARG A 318 18.80 0.85 -23.10
C ARG A 318 18.78 -0.28 -24.13
N ASP A 319 18.64 0.07 -25.41
CA ASP A 319 18.58 -0.91 -26.51
C ASP A 319 19.96 -1.21 -27.15
N ARG A 320 21.07 -0.81 -26.50
CA ARG A 320 22.43 -1.09 -26.97
C ARG A 320 23.35 -1.53 -25.83
N GLY A 321 23.07 -2.73 -25.32
CA GLY A 321 23.92 -3.45 -24.36
C GLY A 321 23.30 -4.78 -23.92
N LEU A 322 22.40 -5.35 -24.75
CA LEU A 322 21.40 -6.34 -24.35
C LEU A 322 21.87 -7.80 -24.42
N ASP A 323 23.06 -8.09 -24.94
CA ASP A 323 23.56 -9.47 -25.00
C ASP A 323 24.22 -9.94 -23.68
N ALA A 324 24.45 -9.04 -22.72
CA ALA A 324 25.16 -9.36 -21.47
C ALA A 324 24.25 -9.61 -20.24
N LEU A 325 22.92 -9.50 -20.36
CA LEU A 325 22.01 -9.49 -19.20
C LEU A 325 20.93 -10.59 -19.23
N ARG A 326 21.20 -11.72 -19.89
CA ARG A 326 20.35 -12.92 -19.79
C ARG A 326 20.68 -13.74 -18.53
N SER A 327 20.05 -13.38 -17.41
CA SER A 327 19.48 -14.26 -16.37
C SER A 327 19.21 -13.48 -15.06
N ASN A 328 17.98 -13.55 -14.55
CA ASN A 328 17.53 -13.09 -13.22
C ASN A 328 17.79 -11.62 -12.78
N SER A 329 18.32 -10.73 -13.63
CA SER A 329 18.80 -9.40 -13.21
C SER A 329 17.86 -8.21 -13.46
N ALA A 330 16.98 -8.25 -14.47
CA ALA A 330 16.18 -7.07 -14.86
C ALA A 330 15.11 -6.66 -13.82
N GLY A 331 14.31 -7.61 -13.32
CA GLY A 331 13.28 -7.33 -12.31
C GLY A 331 13.86 -6.88 -10.96
N SER A 332 14.94 -7.52 -10.52
CA SER A 332 15.69 -7.12 -9.32
C SER A 332 16.29 -5.72 -9.47
N LEU A 333 16.83 -5.38 -10.65
CA LEU A 333 17.33 -4.02 -10.93
C LEU A 333 16.20 -2.99 -10.93
N ALA A 334 15.03 -3.32 -11.48
CA ALA A 334 13.86 -2.45 -11.46
C ALA A 334 13.37 -2.18 -10.03
N LEU A 335 13.33 -3.20 -9.16
CA LEU A 335 13.02 -3.02 -7.74
C LEU A 335 14.03 -2.13 -7.02
N VAL A 336 15.34 -2.36 -7.23
CA VAL A 336 16.38 -1.52 -6.65
C VAL A 336 16.27 -0.08 -7.16
N GLY A 337 16.03 0.11 -8.46
CA GLY A 337 15.81 1.42 -9.08
C GLY A 337 14.61 2.14 -8.46
N LEU A 338 13.48 1.45 -8.31
CA LEU A 338 12.28 1.98 -7.67
C LEU A 338 12.50 2.33 -6.19
N PHE A 339 13.20 1.47 -5.44
CA PHE A 339 13.56 1.76 -4.05
C PHE A 339 14.43 3.02 -3.92
N VAL A 340 15.46 3.15 -4.76
CA VAL A 340 16.32 4.33 -4.78
C VAL A 340 15.55 5.58 -5.21
N ALA A 341 14.68 5.49 -6.21
CA ALA A 341 13.83 6.58 -6.65
C ALA A 341 12.89 7.05 -5.53
N ASN A 342 12.26 6.12 -4.82
CA ASN A 342 11.43 6.40 -3.66
C ASN A 342 12.22 7.08 -2.53
N LEU A 343 13.41 6.59 -2.19
CA LEU A 343 14.27 7.23 -1.19
C LEU A 343 14.66 8.66 -1.61
N ALA A 344 14.99 8.88 -2.88
CA ALA A 344 15.31 10.20 -3.41
C ALA A 344 14.10 11.15 -3.34
N ALA A 345 12.93 10.69 -3.78
CA ALA A 345 11.68 11.44 -3.75
C ALA A 345 11.31 11.82 -2.31
N MET A 346 11.37 10.86 -1.38
CA MET A 346 11.03 11.10 0.02
C MET A 346 12.09 11.96 0.74
N THR A 347 13.37 11.87 0.37
CA THR A 347 14.42 12.77 0.88
C THR A 347 14.22 14.21 0.41
N LEU A 348 13.88 14.40 -0.88
CA LEU A 348 13.50 15.70 -1.42
C LEU A 348 12.23 16.23 -0.74
N GLY A 349 11.24 15.37 -0.54
CA GLY A 349 10.02 15.66 0.22
C GLY A 349 10.33 16.11 1.65
N ALA A 350 11.27 15.47 2.35
CA ALA A 350 11.72 15.86 3.68
C ALA A 350 12.36 17.26 3.69
N TYR A 351 13.21 17.55 2.69
CA TYR A 351 13.84 18.86 2.53
C TYR A 351 12.82 19.97 2.28
N VAL A 352 11.88 19.76 1.34
CA VAL A 352 10.80 20.70 1.02
C VAL A 352 9.90 20.91 2.24
N SER A 353 9.52 19.83 2.91
CA SER A 353 8.72 19.83 4.14
C SER A 353 9.38 20.67 5.24
N ARG A 354 10.70 20.52 5.44
CA ARG A 354 11.44 21.32 6.42
C ARG A 354 11.51 22.80 6.05
N LYS A 355 11.68 23.12 4.77
CA LYS A 355 11.77 24.52 4.30
C LYS A 355 10.43 25.25 4.32
N ARG A 356 9.33 24.55 4.05
CA ARG A 356 7.98 25.10 3.94
C ARG A 356 7.08 24.74 5.15
N ALA A 357 7.68 24.26 6.24
CA ALA A 357 6.99 24.05 7.52
C ALA A 357 6.48 25.39 8.08
N PRO A 358 5.38 25.38 8.85
CA PRO A 358 4.84 26.56 9.51
C PRO A 358 5.91 27.17 10.44
N PRO A 359 6.22 28.46 10.32
CA PRO A 359 7.20 29.09 11.20
C PRO A 359 6.67 29.12 12.63
N ILE A 360 7.59 29.06 13.59
CA ILE A 360 7.32 29.50 14.97
C ILE A 360 7.82 30.94 15.03
N PRO A 361 6.93 31.96 15.08
CA PRO A 361 7.36 33.35 15.13
C PRO A 361 8.25 33.59 16.36
N ASN A 362 9.31 34.39 16.21
CA ASN A 362 10.21 34.75 17.33
C ASN A 362 9.41 35.40 18.46
N GLU A 363 8.47 36.26 18.10
CA GLU A 363 7.53 36.88 19.04
C GLU A 363 6.15 37.03 18.41
N ILE A 364 5.11 36.85 19.22
CA ILE A 364 3.76 37.31 18.92
C ILE A 364 3.50 38.56 19.76
N ARG A 365 3.12 39.67 19.10
CA ARG A 365 2.88 40.95 19.75
C ARG A 365 1.44 41.42 19.59
N GLY A 366 0.91 42.08 20.62
CA GLY A 366 -0.38 42.75 20.56
C GLY A 366 -0.37 44.02 19.69
N PRO A 367 -1.51 44.69 19.54
CA PRO A 367 -1.66 45.85 18.65
C PRO A 367 -0.76 47.04 19.04
N ASN A 368 -0.41 47.16 20.32
CA ASN A 368 0.47 48.21 20.85
C ASN A 368 1.97 47.83 20.87
N GLY A 369 2.33 46.66 20.31
CA GLY A 369 3.69 46.14 20.33
C GLY A 369 4.11 45.45 21.63
N GLU A 370 3.17 45.23 22.56
CA GLU A 370 3.39 44.45 23.78
C GLU A 370 3.63 42.96 23.46
N PRO A 371 4.65 42.30 24.04
CA PRO A 371 4.89 40.88 23.81
C PRO A 371 3.81 40.01 24.48
N VAL A 372 3.31 39.02 23.76
CA VAL A 372 2.28 38.07 24.23
C VAL A 372 2.90 36.71 24.51
N VAL A 373 3.65 36.18 23.53
CA VAL A 373 4.35 34.89 23.61
C VAL A 373 5.61 34.92 22.75
N THR A 374 6.66 34.21 23.19
CA THR A 374 7.91 34.02 22.44
C THR A 374 8.02 32.62 21.84
N ASP A 375 8.91 32.42 20.86
CA ASP A 375 9.17 31.09 20.29
C ASP A 375 9.65 30.08 21.34
N GLU A 376 10.50 30.51 22.28
CA GLU A 376 10.97 29.69 23.40
C GLU A 376 9.82 29.17 24.26
N GLN A 377 8.79 30.00 24.50
CA GLN A 377 7.61 29.62 25.27
C GLN A 377 6.76 28.60 24.51
N VAL A 378 6.60 28.75 23.19
CA VAL A 378 5.91 27.77 22.33
C VAL A 378 6.66 26.44 22.31
N ARG A 379 8.00 26.46 22.17
CA ARG A 379 8.86 25.27 22.17
C ARG A 379 8.82 24.56 23.52
N THR A 380 8.87 25.30 24.61
CA THR A 380 8.74 24.76 25.98
C THR A 380 7.36 24.14 26.16
N GLY A 381 6.31 24.77 25.65
CA GLY A 381 4.96 24.23 25.62
C GLY A 381 4.85 22.90 24.88
N LYS A 382 5.48 22.79 23.70
CA LYS A 382 5.57 21.52 22.96
C LYS A 382 6.26 20.44 23.79
N LYS A 383 7.40 20.76 24.42
CA LYS A 383 8.11 19.80 25.27
C LYS A 383 7.24 19.36 26.45
N ALA A 384 6.57 20.29 27.13
CA ALA A 384 5.66 19.97 28.23
C ALA A 384 4.49 19.09 27.77
N PHE A 385 3.93 19.36 26.58
CA PHE A 385 2.92 18.50 25.95
C PHE A 385 3.43 17.06 25.75
N GLN A 386 4.67 16.91 25.27
CA GLN A 386 5.30 15.60 25.07
C GLN A 386 5.63 14.91 26.39
N ALA A 387 6.26 15.60 27.34
CA ALA A 387 6.68 15.04 28.63
C ALA A 387 5.49 14.50 29.45
N ASN A 388 4.35 15.19 29.39
CA ASN A 388 3.10 14.79 30.05
C ASN A 388 2.26 13.80 29.24
N GLY A 389 2.77 13.30 28.10
CA GLY A 389 2.11 12.29 27.27
C GLY A 389 0.74 12.72 26.74
N LEU A 390 0.51 14.02 26.52
CA LEU A 390 -0.82 14.54 26.17
C LEU A 390 -1.33 14.08 24.81
N MET A 391 -0.45 13.68 23.89
CA MET A 391 -0.82 13.03 22.62
C MET A 391 -1.47 11.64 22.83
N ASN A 392 -1.29 11.03 24.01
CA ASN A 392 -1.99 9.82 24.40
C ASN A 392 -3.27 10.07 25.21
N GLN A 393 -3.49 11.31 25.66
CA GLN A 393 -4.73 11.72 26.31
C GLN A 393 -5.74 12.22 25.26
N GLY A 394 -5.33 13.19 24.44
CA GLY A 394 -6.09 13.73 23.31
C GLY A 394 -5.22 13.71 22.04
N SER A 395 -5.45 14.65 21.13
CA SER A 395 -4.68 14.76 19.88
C SER A 395 -4.17 16.18 19.63
N VAL A 396 -3.26 16.33 18.69
CA VAL A 396 -2.86 17.63 18.13
C VAL A 396 -2.77 17.45 16.62
N LEU A 397 -3.33 18.38 15.84
CA LEU A 397 -3.43 18.25 14.38
C LEU A 397 -4.14 16.95 13.94
N GLY A 398 -5.09 16.48 14.76
CA GLY A 398 -5.84 15.24 14.56
C GLY A 398 -5.07 13.95 14.88
N ASN A 399 -3.77 14.03 15.15
CA ASN A 399 -2.94 12.87 15.46
C ASN A 399 -2.82 12.66 16.98
N GLY A 400 -3.10 11.43 17.44
CA GLY A 400 -3.07 11.04 18.84
C GLY A 400 -4.31 10.28 19.29
N SER A 401 -4.65 10.45 20.57
CA SER A 401 -5.80 9.82 21.21
C SER A 401 -7.13 10.52 20.95
N TYR A 402 -8.21 9.78 21.18
CA TYR A 402 -9.60 10.21 21.01
C TYR A 402 -10.32 10.47 22.36
N PHE A 403 -9.65 10.23 23.49
CA PHE A 403 -10.28 10.27 24.81
C PHE A 403 -10.51 11.70 25.32
N GLY A 404 -9.52 12.55 25.12
CA GLY A 404 -9.59 13.99 25.28
C GLY A 404 -9.83 14.73 23.96
N VAL A 405 -9.79 16.05 24.06
CA VAL A 405 -9.97 16.96 22.92
C VAL A 405 -8.77 16.91 21.96
N ASP A 406 -8.98 17.40 20.73
CA ASP A 406 -7.87 17.81 19.88
C ASP A 406 -7.42 19.23 20.30
N LEU A 407 -6.17 19.39 20.73
CA LEU A 407 -5.66 20.66 21.26
C LEU A 407 -5.65 21.77 20.21
N THR A 408 -5.51 21.44 18.92
CA THR A 408 -5.53 22.43 17.84
C THR A 408 -6.95 22.94 17.62
N ALA A 409 -7.93 22.03 17.54
CA ALA A 409 -9.33 22.39 17.35
C ALA A 409 -9.93 23.08 18.59
N ASP A 410 -9.65 22.58 19.79
CA ASP A 410 -10.10 23.17 21.08
C ASP A 410 -9.56 24.59 21.24
N ALA A 411 -8.28 24.82 20.93
CA ALA A 411 -7.69 26.15 20.97
C ALA A 411 -8.28 27.08 19.90
N LEU A 412 -8.54 26.59 18.68
CA LEU A 412 -9.11 27.39 17.60
C LEU A 412 -10.56 27.80 17.88
N GLU A 413 -11.39 26.87 18.32
CA GLU A 413 -12.79 27.13 18.71
C GLU A 413 -12.85 28.10 19.89
N SER A 414 -12.14 27.81 20.97
CA SER A 414 -12.06 28.69 22.15
C SER A 414 -11.55 30.09 21.78
N LYS A 415 -10.55 30.18 20.88
CA LYS A 415 -10.04 31.47 20.40
C LYS A 415 -11.15 32.28 19.73
N ALA A 416 -11.92 31.66 18.83
CA ALA A 416 -13.03 32.33 18.17
C ALA A 416 -14.13 32.75 19.16
N GLU A 417 -14.49 31.90 20.12
CA GLU A 417 -15.48 32.19 21.16
C GLU A 417 -15.06 33.37 22.05
N TYR A 418 -13.83 33.38 22.55
CA TYR A 418 -13.34 34.49 23.38
C TYR A 418 -13.19 35.79 22.58
N MET A 419 -12.89 35.73 21.28
CA MET A 419 -12.94 36.91 20.41
C MET A 419 -14.38 37.43 20.25
N ARG A 420 -15.38 36.54 20.09
CA ARG A 420 -16.80 36.91 20.05
C ARG A 420 -17.24 37.54 21.39
N GLU A 421 -16.84 36.97 22.52
CA GLU A 421 -17.07 37.51 23.87
C GLU A 421 -16.49 38.93 24.00
N TYR A 422 -15.25 39.13 23.53
CA TYR A 422 -14.58 40.44 23.57
C TYR A 422 -15.40 41.52 22.83
N TYR A 423 -15.87 41.22 21.61
CA TYR A 423 -16.68 42.17 20.84
C TYR A 423 -18.09 42.34 21.39
N ALA A 424 -18.69 41.31 21.97
CA ALA A 424 -19.99 41.42 22.65
C ALA A 424 -19.91 42.39 23.83
N ARG A 425 -18.85 42.30 24.64
CA ARG A 425 -18.60 43.24 25.75
C ARG A 425 -18.37 44.67 25.28
N GLN A 426 -17.67 44.87 24.17
CA GLN A 426 -17.54 46.21 23.57
C GLN A 426 -18.88 46.82 23.15
N ARG A 427 -19.85 45.98 22.79
CA ARG A 427 -21.22 46.38 22.46
C ARG A 427 -22.15 46.50 23.68
N GLY A 428 -21.62 46.35 24.90
CA GLY A 428 -22.38 46.47 26.14
C GLY A 428 -23.21 45.24 26.50
N SER A 429 -22.91 44.08 25.91
CA SER A 429 -23.57 42.81 26.19
C SER A 429 -22.68 41.91 27.05
N ASP A 430 -23.26 41.22 28.03
CA ASP A 430 -22.52 40.33 28.93
C ASP A 430 -22.12 39.01 28.26
N SER A 431 -22.86 38.58 27.23
CA SER A 431 -22.52 37.41 26.41
C SER A 431 -22.76 37.65 24.92
N PHE A 432 -22.17 36.80 24.08
CA PHE A 432 -22.42 36.80 22.64
C PHE A 432 -23.89 36.44 22.32
N GLU A 433 -24.48 35.48 23.04
CA GLU A 433 -25.86 35.04 22.82
C GLU A 433 -26.92 36.08 23.17
N SER A 434 -26.63 37.04 24.05
CA SER A 434 -27.57 38.12 24.37
C SER A 434 -27.58 39.28 23.37
N LEU A 435 -26.71 39.26 22.36
CA LEU A 435 -26.73 40.22 21.27
C LEU A 435 -27.94 40.00 20.34
N SER A 436 -28.38 41.08 19.66
CA SER A 436 -29.37 40.94 18.59
C SER A 436 -28.83 40.06 17.45
N GLU A 437 -29.70 39.43 16.67
CA GLU A 437 -29.28 38.59 15.53
C GLU A 437 -28.37 39.34 14.54
N GLY A 438 -28.68 40.60 14.23
CA GLY A 438 -27.84 41.44 13.37
C GLY A 438 -26.48 41.77 14.00
N ASP A 439 -26.43 41.99 15.32
CA ASP A 439 -25.16 42.22 16.03
C ASP A 439 -24.31 40.95 16.12
N ARG A 440 -24.93 39.78 16.34
CA ARG A 440 -24.24 38.48 16.34
C ARG A 440 -23.58 38.22 15.00
N ALA A 441 -24.33 38.33 13.90
CA ALA A 441 -23.80 38.17 12.55
C ALA A 441 -22.65 39.16 12.24
N ALA A 442 -22.76 40.40 12.73
CA ALA A 442 -21.71 41.40 12.57
C ALA A 442 -20.43 41.05 13.35
N VAL A 443 -20.56 40.49 14.56
CA VAL A 443 -19.44 40.03 15.37
C VAL A 443 -18.81 38.77 14.77
N GLU A 444 -19.60 37.78 14.35
CA GLU A 444 -19.11 36.56 13.68
C GLU A 444 -18.29 36.89 12.44
N ARG A 445 -18.84 37.70 11.53
CA ARG A 445 -18.14 38.11 10.31
C ARG A 445 -16.89 38.93 10.58
N ARG A 446 -16.84 39.63 11.72
CA ARG A 446 -15.62 40.34 12.14
C ARG A 446 -14.56 39.37 12.63
N VAL A 447 -14.92 38.41 13.48
CA VAL A 447 -13.99 37.41 14.00
C VAL A 447 -13.45 36.54 12.87
N GLU A 448 -14.29 36.06 11.97
CA GLU A 448 -13.88 35.29 10.79
C GLU A 448 -12.85 36.06 9.95
N ARG A 449 -13.08 37.37 9.71
CA ARG A 449 -12.13 38.22 8.96
C ARG A 449 -10.82 38.48 9.71
N GLU A 450 -10.85 38.58 11.04
CA GLU A 450 -9.62 38.78 11.82
C GLU A 450 -8.78 37.50 11.91
N LEU A 451 -9.41 36.33 11.80
CA LEU A 451 -8.71 35.04 11.74
C LEU A 451 -8.23 34.69 10.32
N ASP A 452 -8.88 35.19 9.28
CA ASP A 452 -8.41 35.12 7.89
C ASP A 452 -7.22 36.08 7.67
N ALA A 453 -6.04 35.62 8.10
CA ALA A 453 -4.81 36.39 8.10
C ALA A 453 -3.70 35.68 7.30
N ASP A 454 -2.90 36.47 6.59
CA ASP A 454 -1.71 35.97 5.89
C ASP A 454 -0.55 35.75 6.86
N ALA A 455 0.29 34.75 6.57
CA ALA A 455 1.54 34.53 7.30
C ALA A 455 2.40 35.81 7.33
N PRO A 456 3.03 36.13 8.48
CA PRO A 456 3.86 37.32 8.59
C PRO A 456 5.08 37.21 7.66
N LYS A 457 5.44 38.32 7.02
CA LYS A 457 6.64 38.43 6.18
C LYS A 457 7.93 38.54 7.02
N ASP A 458 7.79 38.99 8.26
CA ASP A 458 8.86 39.15 9.24
C ASP A 458 8.72 38.08 10.34
N ASP A 459 9.73 37.95 11.21
CA ASP A 459 9.72 36.96 12.31
C ASP A 459 8.73 37.29 13.46
N VAL A 460 7.87 38.30 13.30
CA VAL A 460 6.94 38.76 14.35
C VAL A 460 5.50 38.66 13.85
N ALA A 461 4.70 37.82 14.51
CA ALA A 461 3.26 37.78 14.28
C ALA A 461 2.54 38.85 15.11
N ARG A 462 1.45 39.41 14.58
CA ARG A 462 0.70 40.50 15.23
C ARG A 462 -0.71 40.05 15.53
N TYR A 463 -1.09 40.11 16.80
CA TYR A 463 -2.43 39.80 17.26
C TYR A 463 -3.30 41.06 17.35
N SER A 464 -4.58 40.91 17.02
CA SER A 464 -5.61 41.89 17.33
C SER A 464 -5.83 41.97 18.86
N ALA A 465 -6.48 43.03 19.34
CA ALA A 465 -6.81 43.14 20.77
C ALA A 465 -7.71 41.99 21.25
N ALA A 466 -8.57 41.47 20.37
CA ALA A 466 -9.43 40.34 20.66
C ALA A 466 -8.64 39.03 20.74
N GLU A 467 -7.66 38.82 19.85
CA GLU A 467 -6.77 37.66 19.91
C GLU A 467 -5.89 37.66 21.17
N VAL A 468 -5.38 38.81 21.59
CA VAL A 468 -4.63 38.94 22.86
C VAL A 468 -5.51 38.57 24.05
N TYR A 469 -6.77 39.02 24.05
CA TYR A 469 -7.74 38.65 25.08
C TYR A 469 -7.99 37.13 25.07
N ALA A 470 -8.25 36.55 23.89
CA ALA A 470 -8.49 35.12 23.73
C ALA A 470 -7.31 34.25 24.18
N HIS A 471 -6.08 34.62 23.82
CA HIS A 471 -4.86 33.91 24.23
C HIS A 471 -4.71 33.88 25.76
N ARG A 472 -4.98 34.99 26.44
CA ARG A 472 -4.92 35.06 27.91
C ARG A 472 -5.97 34.14 28.56
N ARG A 473 -7.19 34.13 28.04
CA ARG A 473 -8.29 33.26 28.52
C ARG A 473 -8.00 31.78 28.28
N LEU A 474 -7.38 31.45 27.15
CA LEU A 474 -6.91 30.09 26.84
C LEU A 474 -5.85 29.60 27.84
N ARG A 475 -4.88 30.44 28.20
CA ARG A 475 -3.90 30.11 29.25
C ARG A 475 -4.60 29.79 30.57
N GLU A 476 -5.54 30.64 31.00
CA GLU A 476 -6.32 30.40 32.23
C GLU A 476 -7.06 29.05 32.16
N ALA A 477 -7.79 28.80 31.07
CA ALA A 477 -8.56 27.57 30.89
C ALA A 477 -7.68 26.30 30.90
N TYR A 478 -6.49 26.36 30.30
CA TYR A 478 -5.57 25.23 30.27
C TYR A 478 -4.89 25.00 31.62
N VAL A 479 -4.58 26.06 32.37
CA VAL A 479 -4.10 25.97 33.74
C VAL A 479 -5.14 25.31 34.63
N ASP A 480 -6.38 25.78 34.56
CA ASP A 480 -7.49 25.20 35.34
C ASP A 480 -7.69 23.71 34.98
N ARG A 481 -7.67 23.38 33.68
CA ARG A 481 -7.90 22.01 33.20
C ARG A 481 -6.77 21.04 33.54
N TYR A 482 -5.51 21.40 33.26
CA TYR A 482 -4.38 20.44 33.31
C TYR A 482 -3.56 20.51 34.60
N TYR A 483 -3.51 21.66 35.26
CA TYR A 483 -2.90 21.79 36.58
C TYR A 483 -3.96 21.67 37.69
N GLY A 484 -5.08 22.40 37.57
CA GLY A 484 -6.20 22.32 38.50
C GLY A 484 -6.90 20.95 38.49
N GLY A 485 -6.88 20.27 37.34
CA GLY A 485 -7.51 18.97 37.11
C GLY A 485 -8.94 19.11 36.58
N SER A 486 -9.38 18.10 35.85
CA SER A 486 -10.75 17.96 35.33
C SER A 486 -11.12 16.49 35.38
N PRO A 487 -11.60 16.00 36.54
CA PRO A 487 -11.92 14.58 36.74
C PRO A 487 -12.94 14.06 35.72
N GLU A 488 -13.93 14.87 35.33
CA GLU A 488 -14.90 14.52 34.28
C GLU A 488 -14.23 14.26 32.91
N ARG A 489 -13.07 14.86 32.65
CA ARG A 489 -12.26 14.61 31.44
C ARG A 489 -11.20 13.52 31.63
N GLY A 490 -11.19 12.85 32.78
CA GLY A 490 -10.15 11.88 33.16
C GLY A 490 -8.77 12.51 33.33
N ILE A 491 -8.72 13.78 33.75
CA ILE A 491 -7.50 14.53 34.03
C ILE A 491 -7.40 14.73 35.56
N PRO A 492 -6.51 14.02 36.27
CA PRO A 492 -6.33 14.20 37.71
C PRO A 492 -5.73 15.59 38.04
N GLN A 493 -5.90 16.02 39.28
CA GLN A 493 -5.25 17.23 39.78
C GLN A 493 -3.72 17.07 39.72
N GLY A 494 -3.03 18.09 39.24
CA GLY A 494 -1.58 18.03 39.04
C GLY A 494 -1.15 17.07 37.92
N TYR A 495 -2.01 16.81 36.93
CA TYR A 495 -1.63 16.03 35.74
C TYR A 495 -0.44 16.67 35.01
N VAL A 496 -0.40 18.01 34.98
CA VAL A 496 0.80 18.80 34.68
C VAL A 496 1.31 19.37 35.99
N ASP A 497 2.62 19.24 36.26
CA ASP A 497 3.22 19.51 37.57
C ASP A 497 3.15 20.98 38.01
N SER A 498 3.08 21.93 37.07
CA SER A 498 3.05 23.36 37.38
C SER A 498 2.05 24.16 36.54
N PRO A 499 1.48 25.25 37.10
CA PRO A 499 0.61 26.14 36.35
C PRO A 499 1.35 26.87 35.23
N GLU A 500 2.66 27.10 35.38
CA GLU A 500 3.47 27.71 34.33
C GLU A 500 3.58 26.78 33.12
N GLU A 501 3.87 25.49 33.32
CA GLU A 501 3.91 24.51 32.22
C GLU A 501 2.56 24.36 31.53
N ALA A 502 1.46 24.31 32.28
CA ALA A 502 0.12 24.26 31.71
C ALA A 502 -0.19 25.49 30.83
N ALA A 503 0.26 26.68 31.26
CA ALA A 503 0.17 27.89 30.44
C ALA A 503 1.05 27.82 29.18
N ARG A 504 2.22 27.17 29.23
CA ARG A 504 3.06 26.94 28.04
C ARG A 504 2.43 25.94 27.08
N ILE A 505 1.74 24.91 27.57
CA ILE A 505 0.97 24.01 26.71
C ILE A 505 -0.11 24.79 25.96
N ALA A 506 -0.75 25.76 26.61
CA ALA A 506 -1.71 26.66 25.94
C ALA A 506 -1.04 27.50 24.84
N ASP A 507 0.18 28.00 25.06
CA ASP A 507 0.96 28.71 24.04
C ASP A 507 1.24 27.86 22.81
N PHE A 508 1.61 26.60 23.03
CA PHE A 508 1.81 25.62 21.96
C PHE A 508 0.50 25.34 21.21
N ALA A 509 -0.59 25.10 21.93
CA ALA A 509 -1.90 24.88 21.32
C ALA A 509 -2.36 26.10 20.49
N CYS A 510 -2.18 27.32 21.02
CA CYS A 510 -2.46 28.57 20.31
C CYS A 510 -1.61 28.73 19.03
N TRP A 511 -0.34 28.31 19.05
CA TRP A 511 0.50 28.29 17.85
C TRP A 511 -0.03 27.28 16.81
N THR A 512 -0.46 26.09 17.23
CA THR A 512 -1.07 25.12 16.30
C THR A 512 -2.39 25.63 15.71
N ALA A 513 -3.22 26.31 16.52
CA ALA A 513 -4.43 26.96 16.04
C ALA A 513 -4.11 28.11 15.09
N TRP A 514 -3.09 28.91 15.38
CA TRP A 514 -2.63 30.00 14.53
C TRP A 514 -2.25 29.50 13.13
N MET A 515 -1.40 28.48 13.03
CA MET A 515 -1.04 27.94 11.70
C MET A 515 -2.23 27.26 11.00
N ALA A 516 -3.23 26.79 11.75
CA ALA A 516 -4.43 26.16 11.20
C ALA A 516 -5.40 27.13 10.51
N HIS A 517 -5.37 28.42 10.86
CA HIS A 517 -6.22 29.47 10.27
C HIS A 517 -5.43 30.53 9.48
N THR A 518 -4.08 30.51 9.53
CA THR A 518 -3.24 31.52 8.87
C THR A 518 -2.80 31.03 7.49
N ASN A 519 -3.07 31.82 6.46
CA ASN A 519 -2.75 31.49 5.07
C ASN A 519 -1.24 31.36 4.85
N ARG A 520 -0.85 30.34 4.08
CA ARG A 520 0.55 30.18 3.66
C ARG A 520 0.98 31.39 2.81
N PRO A 521 2.28 31.75 2.80
CA PRO A 521 2.79 32.75 1.88
C PRO A 521 2.41 32.40 0.43
N ASP A 522 1.89 33.39 -0.30
CA ASP A 522 1.46 33.28 -1.70
C ASP A 522 0.35 32.23 -1.94
N SER A 523 -0.47 31.96 -0.93
CA SER A 523 -1.61 31.01 -0.98
C SER A 523 -2.92 31.64 -0.49
N ASP A 524 -4.03 31.01 -0.82
CA ASP A 524 -5.40 31.36 -0.37
C ASP A 524 -5.94 30.41 0.72
N HIS A 525 -5.09 29.55 1.26
CA HIS A 525 -5.44 28.58 2.31
C HIS A 525 -4.34 28.47 3.38
N SER A 526 -4.71 27.94 4.54
CA SER A 526 -3.87 27.86 5.74
C SER A 526 -2.71 26.86 5.64
N PHE A 527 -1.78 26.88 6.61
CA PHE A 527 -0.69 25.90 6.64
C PHE A 527 -1.19 24.45 6.69
N THR A 528 -2.38 24.21 7.21
CA THR A 528 -2.98 22.88 7.37
C THR A 528 -4.00 22.58 6.28
N ASN A 529 -3.98 23.30 5.14
CA ASN A 529 -4.96 23.16 4.06
C ASN A 529 -6.40 23.39 4.59
N ASP A 530 -6.56 24.43 5.41
CA ASP A 530 -7.80 24.85 6.08
C ASP A 530 -8.38 23.83 7.06
N TRP A 531 -7.62 22.83 7.52
CA TRP A 531 -8.04 21.93 8.59
C TRP A 531 -7.70 22.51 9.98
N PRO A 532 -8.51 22.33 11.04
CA PRO A 532 -9.78 21.58 11.10
C PRO A 532 -10.98 22.45 10.74
N TYR A 533 -12.11 21.80 10.43
CA TYR A 533 -13.39 22.49 10.28
C TYR A 533 -13.90 23.01 11.63
N VAL A 534 -13.88 24.33 11.81
CA VAL A 534 -14.45 25.02 12.98
C VAL A 534 -15.36 26.14 12.49
N PRO A 535 -16.68 26.10 12.76
CA PRO A 535 -17.60 27.11 12.27
C PRO A 535 -17.24 28.55 12.69
N GLY A 536 -17.16 29.42 11.69
CA GLY A 536 -16.90 30.86 11.88
C GLY A 536 -15.42 31.22 12.11
N THR A 537 -14.47 30.34 11.76
CA THR A 537 -13.03 30.65 11.74
C THR A 537 -12.46 30.83 10.33
N GLY A 538 -13.23 30.51 9.29
CA GLY A 538 -12.82 30.60 7.89
C GLY A 538 -12.48 29.24 7.26
N ASN A 539 -12.08 28.27 8.09
CA ASN A 539 -11.66 26.92 7.71
C ASN A 539 -12.76 26.14 7.00
N ARG A 540 -12.52 25.75 5.74
CA ARG A 540 -13.42 24.97 4.88
C ARG A 540 -12.60 24.08 3.93
N PRO A 541 -13.13 22.97 3.39
CA PRO A 541 -12.41 22.19 2.38
C PRO A 541 -12.01 23.06 1.19
N THR A 542 -10.71 23.11 0.90
CA THR A 542 -10.17 23.86 -0.24
C THR A 542 -10.55 23.23 -1.58
N GLY A 543 -10.40 23.98 -2.68
CA GLY A 543 -10.67 23.46 -4.03
C GLY A 543 -9.85 22.22 -4.38
N GLN A 544 -8.59 22.15 -3.92
CA GLN A 544 -7.74 20.98 -4.12
C GLN A 544 -8.28 19.73 -3.41
N VAL A 545 -8.84 19.86 -2.21
CA VAL A 545 -9.38 18.71 -1.45
C VAL A 545 -10.54 18.07 -2.21
N VAL A 546 -11.42 18.88 -2.80
CA VAL A 546 -12.56 18.39 -3.61
C VAL A 546 -12.09 17.75 -4.91
N VAL A 547 -11.18 18.42 -5.63
CA VAL A 547 -10.65 17.92 -6.91
C VAL A 547 -9.91 16.60 -6.72
N TRP A 548 -9.01 16.50 -5.75
CA TRP A 548 -8.22 15.29 -5.50
C TRP A 548 -9.07 14.14 -4.96
N SER A 549 -10.13 14.42 -4.19
CA SER A 549 -11.12 13.39 -3.84
C SER A 549 -11.87 12.84 -5.05
N THR A 550 -12.07 13.64 -6.10
CA THR A 550 -12.69 13.16 -7.33
C THR A 550 -11.69 12.35 -8.16
N ILE A 551 -10.44 12.83 -8.23
CA ILE A 551 -9.34 12.13 -8.92
C ILE A 551 -9.06 10.77 -8.26
N SER A 552 -9.09 10.65 -6.93
CA SER A 552 -8.87 9.35 -6.26
C SER A 552 -9.87 8.30 -6.72
N VAL A 553 -11.16 8.62 -6.81
CA VAL A 553 -12.17 7.67 -7.30
C VAL A 553 -11.88 7.24 -8.74
N VAL A 554 -11.45 8.17 -9.60
CA VAL A 554 -11.05 7.85 -10.99
C VAL A 554 -9.80 6.98 -11.01
N LEU A 555 -8.78 7.30 -10.22
CA LEU A 555 -7.54 6.53 -10.10
C LEU A 555 -7.80 5.13 -9.55
N LEU A 556 -8.73 4.96 -8.61
CA LEU A 556 -9.11 3.65 -8.09
C LEU A 556 -9.72 2.78 -9.20
N ILE A 557 -10.65 3.33 -9.97
CA ILE A 557 -11.29 2.59 -11.07
C ILE A 557 -10.28 2.26 -12.16
N ALA A 558 -9.49 3.24 -12.59
CA ALA A 558 -8.48 3.06 -13.63
C ALA A 558 -7.35 2.13 -13.18
N GLY A 559 -6.84 2.30 -11.96
CA GLY A 559 -5.79 1.49 -11.36
C GLY A 559 -6.26 0.06 -11.11
N GLY A 560 -7.50 -0.14 -10.67
CA GLY A 560 -8.11 -1.47 -10.56
C GLY A 560 -8.23 -2.15 -11.93
N GLY A 561 -8.74 -1.44 -12.94
CA GLY A 561 -8.83 -1.96 -14.31
C GLY A 561 -7.48 -2.32 -14.91
N PHE A 562 -6.49 -1.42 -14.78
CA PHE A 562 -5.11 -1.67 -15.22
C PHE A 562 -4.48 -2.83 -14.45
N GLY A 563 -4.69 -2.90 -13.13
CA GLY A 563 -4.21 -4.01 -12.32
C GLY A 563 -4.76 -5.35 -12.78
N VAL A 564 -6.05 -5.44 -13.11
CA VAL A 564 -6.68 -6.68 -13.59
C VAL A 564 -6.11 -7.08 -14.95
N TRP A 565 -5.96 -6.11 -15.86
CA TRP A 565 -5.30 -6.34 -17.15
C TRP A 565 -3.87 -6.85 -16.96
N ALA A 566 -3.06 -6.16 -16.15
CA ALA A 566 -1.68 -6.54 -15.86
C ALA A 566 -1.58 -7.94 -15.22
N TYR A 567 -2.45 -8.24 -14.25
CA TYR A 567 -2.48 -9.54 -13.59
C TYR A 567 -2.72 -10.70 -14.58
N HIS A 568 -3.58 -10.49 -15.59
CA HIS A 568 -3.83 -11.48 -16.64
C HIS A 568 -2.72 -11.52 -17.70
N SER A 569 -2.10 -10.40 -18.03
CA SER A 569 -1.02 -10.33 -19.03
C SER A 569 0.30 -10.93 -18.54
N PHE A 570 0.59 -10.90 -17.23
CA PHE A 570 1.86 -11.40 -16.68
C PHE A 570 1.85 -12.90 -16.32
N ASP A 571 0.76 -13.63 -16.63
CA ASP A 571 0.56 -15.06 -16.31
C ASP A 571 1.06 -15.41 -14.90
N VAL A 572 0.63 -14.61 -13.91
CA VAL A 572 1.08 -14.76 -12.52
C VAL A 572 0.59 -16.12 -12.02
N ALA A 573 1.53 -17.04 -11.80
CA ALA A 573 1.27 -18.44 -11.48
C ALA A 573 0.15 -18.61 -10.43
N GLU A 574 -0.90 -19.34 -10.81
CA GLU A 574 -1.95 -19.76 -9.89
C GLU A 574 -1.48 -20.98 -9.08
N PRO A 575 -1.82 -21.09 -7.78
CA PRO A 575 -1.48 -22.27 -6.98
C PRO A 575 -2.02 -23.54 -7.63
N THR A 576 -1.19 -24.58 -7.72
CA THR A 576 -1.61 -25.86 -8.31
C THR A 576 -2.81 -26.44 -7.56
N THR A 577 -3.80 -26.93 -8.30
CA THR A 577 -4.98 -27.62 -7.73
C THR A 577 -4.74 -29.13 -7.53
N ASP A 578 -3.53 -29.59 -7.81
CA ASP A 578 -3.17 -31.01 -7.75
C ASP A 578 -2.83 -31.43 -6.31
N LEU A 579 -3.09 -32.71 -6.01
CA LEU A 579 -2.73 -33.29 -4.72
C LEU A 579 -1.21 -33.40 -4.63
N VAL A 580 -0.59 -32.55 -3.82
CA VAL A 580 0.84 -32.60 -3.47
C VAL A 580 1.03 -33.45 -2.23
N ASP A 581 2.08 -34.29 -2.21
CA ASP A 581 2.49 -35.04 -1.02
C ASP A 581 3.26 -34.11 -0.06
N VAL A 582 2.56 -33.61 0.96
CA VAL A 582 3.12 -32.64 1.91
C VAL A 582 3.90 -33.39 3.00
N PRO A 583 5.19 -33.05 3.23
CA PRO A 583 5.99 -33.70 4.26
C PRO A 583 5.31 -33.64 5.65
N SER A 584 5.36 -34.76 6.38
CA SER A 584 4.90 -34.79 7.77
C SER A 584 5.76 -33.82 8.61
N PRO A 585 5.18 -33.03 9.52
CA PRO A 585 5.97 -32.20 10.42
C PRO A 585 6.97 -32.98 11.28
N ASP A 586 6.70 -34.27 11.56
CA ASP A 586 7.63 -35.15 12.28
C ASP A 586 8.86 -35.55 11.43
N SER A 587 8.83 -35.39 10.09
CA SER A 587 9.99 -35.62 9.21
C SER A 587 10.92 -34.41 9.09
N VAL A 588 10.54 -33.25 9.60
CA VAL A 588 11.37 -32.04 9.58
C VAL A 588 12.32 -32.05 10.78
N SER A 589 13.64 -32.06 10.54
CA SER A 589 14.62 -31.95 11.61
C SER A 589 14.67 -30.53 12.18
N VAL A 590 14.44 -30.38 13.49
CA VAL A 590 14.45 -29.07 14.16
C VAL A 590 15.81 -28.78 14.79
N THR A 591 16.44 -27.67 14.39
CA THR A 591 17.74 -27.24 14.92
C THR A 591 17.63 -26.61 16.32
N PRO A 592 18.74 -26.53 17.10
CA PRO A 592 18.77 -25.77 18.35
C PRO A 592 18.31 -24.31 18.24
N SER A 593 18.63 -23.62 17.14
CA SER A 593 18.24 -22.23 16.90
C SER A 593 16.74 -22.09 16.63
N GLN A 594 16.15 -22.99 15.85
CA GLN A 594 14.71 -23.06 15.62
C GLN A 594 13.94 -23.29 16.93
N TYR A 595 14.47 -24.16 17.80
CA TYR A 595 13.88 -24.38 19.12
C TYR A 595 14.00 -23.14 20.02
N ALA A 596 15.08 -22.36 19.90
CA ALA A 596 15.22 -21.08 20.60
C ALA A 596 14.22 -20.04 20.07
N ALA A 597 14.02 -19.96 18.75
CA ALA A 597 13.04 -19.09 18.11
C ALA A 597 11.61 -19.44 18.52
N ALA A 598 11.26 -20.73 18.67
CA ALA A 598 9.93 -21.16 19.12
C ALA A 598 9.54 -20.62 20.52
N ARG A 599 10.51 -20.23 21.36
CA ARG A 599 10.25 -19.62 22.68
C ARG A 599 9.68 -18.21 22.58
N TYR A 600 9.83 -17.54 21.44
CA TYR A 600 9.27 -16.21 21.20
C TYR A 600 7.73 -16.27 21.12
N VAL A 601 7.15 -17.38 20.66
CA VAL A 601 5.70 -17.52 20.45
C VAL A 601 4.89 -17.35 21.75
N PRO A 602 5.17 -18.06 22.86
CA PRO A 602 4.45 -17.82 24.11
C PRO A 602 4.73 -16.46 24.74
N VAL A 603 5.92 -15.88 24.51
CA VAL A 603 6.22 -14.50 24.97
C VAL A 603 5.33 -13.51 24.23
N ALA A 604 5.23 -13.63 22.91
CA ALA A 604 4.31 -12.81 22.11
C ALA A 604 2.85 -13.02 22.52
N GLY A 605 2.43 -14.27 22.80
CA GLY A 605 1.11 -14.54 23.35
C GLY A 605 0.84 -13.79 24.66
N ALA A 606 1.80 -13.81 25.60
CA ALA A 606 1.67 -13.07 26.86
C ALA A 606 1.60 -11.55 26.65
N LEU A 607 2.39 -11.01 25.72
CA LEU A 607 2.32 -9.58 25.34
C LEU A 607 0.96 -9.25 24.69
N PHE A 608 0.40 -10.13 23.87
CA PHE A 608 -0.92 -9.97 23.27
C PHE A 608 -2.03 -9.98 24.33
N VAL A 609 -1.96 -10.87 25.33
CA VAL A 609 -2.88 -10.86 26.47
C VAL A 609 -2.79 -9.55 27.25
N ALA A 610 -1.57 -9.09 27.56
CA ALA A 610 -1.37 -7.81 28.23
C ALA A 610 -1.97 -6.65 27.40
N GLN A 611 -1.74 -6.65 26.09
CA GLN A 611 -2.27 -5.64 25.17
C GLN A 611 -3.80 -5.60 25.15
N ALA A 612 -4.45 -6.78 25.06
CA ALA A 612 -5.89 -6.90 25.05
C ALA A 612 -6.51 -6.46 26.38
N LEU A 613 -5.89 -6.80 27.51
CA LEU A 613 -6.35 -6.35 28.83
C LEU A 613 -6.22 -4.84 29.02
N VAL A 614 -5.09 -4.25 28.60
CA VAL A 614 -4.92 -2.78 28.63
C VAL A 614 -5.90 -2.11 27.65
N GLY A 615 -6.20 -2.74 26.50
CA GLY A 615 -7.22 -2.26 25.57
C GLY A 615 -8.62 -2.21 26.16
N ALA A 616 -9.03 -3.28 26.85
CA ALA A 616 -10.31 -3.34 27.56
C ALA A 616 -10.38 -2.33 28.71
N TYR A 617 -9.26 -2.10 29.38
CA TYR A 617 -9.12 -1.05 30.37
C TYR A 617 -9.31 0.36 29.79
N LEU A 618 -8.71 0.65 28.63
CA LEU A 618 -8.92 1.94 27.95
C LEU A 618 -10.34 2.11 27.45
N ALA A 619 -10.95 1.05 26.92
CA ALA A 619 -12.35 1.07 26.50
C ALA A 619 -13.28 1.39 27.68
N HIS A 620 -12.99 0.83 28.86
CA HIS A 620 -13.74 1.10 30.08
C HIS A 620 -13.69 2.58 30.50
N TYR A 621 -12.55 3.25 30.32
CA TYR A 621 -12.44 4.66 30.66
C TYR A 621 -13.38 5.59 29.87
N TYR A 622 -13.78 5.22 28.65
CA TYR A 622 -14.80 5.99 27.90
C TYR A 622 -16.20 5.93 28.53
N VAL A 623 -16.45 4.93 29.37
CA VAL A 623 -17.70 4.70 30.09
C VAL A 623 -17.62 5.24 31.51
N GLU A 624 -16.54 4.94 32.22
CA GLU A 624 -16.29 5.38 33.60
C GLU A 624 -14.96 6.16 33.65
N ARG A 625 -15.01 7.47 33.38
CA ARG A 625 -13.80 8.31 33.26
C ARG A 625 -13.02 8.50 34.56
N THR A 626 -13.70 8.36 35.71
CA THR A 626 -13.12 8.62 37.05
C THR A 626 -12.76 7.34 37.81
N GLY A 627 -12.95 6.15 37.23
CA GLY A 627 -12.84 4.90 37.99
C GLY A 627 -12.75 3.65 37.12
N PHE A 628 -12.80 2.50 37.78
CA PHE A 628 -12.77 1.19 37.12
C PHE A 628 -13.62 0.20 37.93
N TYR A 629 -14.90 0.07 37.58
CA TYR A 629 -15.90 -0.77 38.24
C TYR A 629 -16.02 -0.52 39.76
N GLY A 630 -15.71 0.69 40.23
CA GLY A 630 -15.63 0.99 41.67
C GLY A 630 -14.52 0.24 42.44
N ILE A 631 -13.62 -0.49 41.77
CA ILE A 631 -12.55 -1.27 42.42
C ILE A 631 -11.55 -0.34 43.12
N GLY A 632 -11.21 0.80 42.50
CA GLY A 632 -10.32 1.80 43.09
C GLY A 632 -10.86 2.32 44.42
N GLU A 633 -12.15 2.67 44.45
CA GLU A 633 -12.84 3.11 45.67
C GLU A 633 -12.84 2.01 46.75
N ALA A 634 -13.15 0.77 46.36
CA ALA A 634 -13.19 -0.37 47.28
C ALA A 634 -11.82 -0.69 47.92
N LEU A 635 -10.72 -0.43 47.20
CA LEU A 635 -9.36 -0.66 47.66
C LEU A 635 -8.68 0.59 48.24
N GLY A 636 -9.33 1.75 48.18
CA GLY A 636 -8.73 3.03 48.57
C GLY A 636 -7.55 3.45 47.69
N ILE A 637 -7.55 3.03 46.42
CA ILE A 637 -6.50 3.33 45.42
C ILE A 637 -7.10 4.25 44.37
N ASP A 638 -6.48 5.42 44.17
CA ASP A 638 -6.76 6.28 43.03
C ASP A 638 -6.14 5.67 41.77
N LEU A 639 -6.92 4.84 41.08
CA LEU A 639 -6.52 4.16 39.85
C LEU A 639 -6.22 5.16 38.72
N VAL A 640 -6.94 6.28 38.65
CA VAL A 640 -6.77 7.29 37.59
C VAL A 640 -5.41 7.97 37.73
N SER A 641 -4.99 8.28 38.96
CA SER A 641 -3.65 8.84 39.22
C SER A 641 -2.54 7.79 39.11
N LEU A 642 -2.81 6.52 39.47
CA LEU A 642 -1.80 5.46 39.41
C LEU A 642 -1.50 5.02 37.98
N LEU A 643 -2.54 4.84 37.17
CA LEU A 643 -2.47 4.42 35.78
C LEU A 643 -3.41 5.33 34.96
N PRO A 644 -2.96 6.52 34.55
CA PRO A 644 -3.79 7.40 33.75
C PRO A 644 -4.03 6.80 32.36
N PHE A 645 -5.10 7.27 31.70
CA PHE A 645 -5.46 6.84 30.34
C PHE A 645 -4.27 6.96 29.37
N SER A 646 -3.51 8.05 29.44
CA SER A 646 -2.33 8.29 28.59
C SER A 646 -1.26 7.19 28.69
N VAL A 647 -0.96 6.69 29.90
CA VAL A 647 -0.01 5.58 30.10
C VAL A 647 -0.58 4.28 29.57
N GLY A 648 -1.85 3.98 29.90
CA GLY A 648 -2.52 2.78 29.38
C GLY A 648 -2.51 2.76 27.85
N ARG A 649 -2.79 3.90 27.21
CA ARG A 649 -2.79 4.02 25.76
C ARG A 649 -1.40 3.82 25.16
N ALA A 650 -0.38 4.45 25.74
CA ALA A 650 1.01 4.25 25.32
C ALA A 650 1.38 2.76 25.38
N TRP A 651 1.04 2.06 26.47
CA TRP A 651 1.30 0.63 26.60
C TRP A 651 0.51 -0.21 25.59
N HIS A 652 -0.78 0.07 25.38
CA HIS A 652 -1.63 -0.68 24.45
C HIS A 652 -1.11 -0.62 23.01
N VAL A 653 -0.78 0.59 22.54
CA VAL A 653 -0.28 0.81 21.17
C VAL A 653 1.10 0.16 20.98
N ASN A 654 2.04 0.40 21.91
CA ASN A 654 3.37 -0.19 21.82
C ASN A 654 3.34 -1.72 21.94
N LEU A 655 2.51 -2.28 22.84
CA LEU A 655 2.36 -3.73 22.95
C LEU A 655 1.83 -4.31 21.64
N GLY A 656 0.86 -3.64 21.00
CA GLY A 656 0.29 -4.05 19.71
C GLY A 656 1.38 -4.24 18.65
N ILE A 657 2.31 -3.30 18.57
CA ILE A 657 3.49 -3.40 17.71
C ILE A 657 4.43 -4.52 18.16
N LEU A 658 4.76 -4.57 19.45
CA LEU A 658 5.82 -5.44 19.99
C LEU A 658 5.50 -6.93 19.87
N TRP A 659 4.25 -7.35 20.16
CA TRP A 659 3.92 -8.78 20.10
C TRP A 659 3.87 -9.30 18.65
N ILE A 660 3.33 -8.49 17.73
CA ILE A 660 3.33 -8.78 16.29
C ILE A 660 4.78 -8.91 15.80
N THR A 661 5.60 -7.90 16.09
CA THR A 661 7.03 -7.89 15.75
C THR A 661 7.76 -9.10 16.35
N THR A 662 7.47 -9.48 17.59
CA THR A 662 8.12 -10.63 18.25
C THR A 662 7.87 -11.93 17.48
N LEU A 663 6.68 -12.14 16.92
CA LEU A 663 6.38 -13.32 16.08
C LEU A 663 7.08 -13.25 14.72
N TRP A 664 7.22 -12.06 14.13
CA TRP A 664 8.02 -11.86 12.92
C TRP A 664 9.50 -12.16 13.14
N LEU A 665 10.06 -11.66 14.24
CA LEU A 665 11.44 -11.95 14.61
C LEU A 665 11.64 -13.46 14.85
N ALA A 666 10.64 -14.14 15.43
CA ALA A 666 10.64 -15.59 15.57
C ALA A 666 10.70 -16.29 14.19
N GLY A 667 9.85 -15.86 13.25
CA GLY A 667 9.83 -16.39 11.88
C GLY A 667 11.17 -16.27 11.18
N GLY A 668 11.77 -15.07 11.12
CA GLY A 668 13.06 -14.89 10.44
C GLY A 668 14.21 -15.68 11.06
N LEU A 669 14.17 -15.96 12.37
CA LEU A 669 15.14 -16.84 13.03
C LEU A 669 14.85 -18.33 12.79
N PHE A 670 13.59 -18.70 12.52
CA PHE A 670 13.14 -20.08 12.40
C PHE A 670 13.25 -20.63 10.97
N LEU A 671 12.83 -19.84 9.97
CA LEU A 671 12.68 -20.29 8.58
C LEU A 671 13.98 -20.75 7.92
N PRO A 672 15.15 -20.09 8.11
CA PRO A 672 16.38 -20.56 7.47
C PRO A 672 16.74 -22.01 7.81
N GLY A 673 16.44 -22.46 9.03
CA GLY A 673 16.68 -23.83 9.48
C GLY A 673 15.77 -24.88 8.82
N LEU A 674 14.75 -24.48 8.05
CA LEU A 674 13.96 -25.43 7.25
C LEU A 674 14.72 -25.92 6.02
N PHE A 675 15.72 -25.15 5.58
CA PHE A 675 16.51 -25.43 4.38
C PHE A 675 17.92 -25.94 4.71
N THR A 676 18.29 -26.03 5.99
CA THR A 676 19.59 -26.54 6.43
C THR A 676 19.49 -27.29 7.76
N GLU A 677 20.21 -28.41 7.87
CA GLU A 677 20.28 -29.21 9.10
C GLU A 677 21.30 -28.67 10.13
N ARG A 678 22.00 -27.58 9.82
CA ARG A 678 23.13 -27.06 10.63
C ARG A 678 22.94 -25.62 11.03
N ASP A 679 23.16 -25.34 12.32
CA ASP A 679 23.22 -23.99 12.85
C ASP A 679 24.65 -23.42 12.81
N PRO A 680 24.82 -22.12 12.50
CA PRO A 680 26.06 -21.40 12.78
C PRO A 680 26.44 -21.50 14.27
N PRO A 681 27.74 -21.40 14.61
CA PRO A 681 28.15 -21.35 16.02
C PRO A 681 27.43 -20.22 16.77
N TRP A 682 26.95 -20.50 17.98
CA TRP A 682 26.35 -19.54 18.92
C TRP A 682 24.99 -18.97 18.47
N GLN A 683 24.35 -19.57 17.45
CA GLN A 683 23.09 -19.07 16.90
C GLN A 683 21.92 -19.17 17.90
N ALA A 684 21.80 -20.30 18.60
CA ALA A 684 20.74 -20.53 19.57
C ALA A 684 20.91 -19.66 20.84
N GLU A 685 22.15 -19.48 21.30
CA GLU A 685 22.51 -18.58 22.39
C GLU A 685 22.23 -17.12 22.02
N GLY A 686 22.61 -16.70 20.81
CA GLY A 686 22.32 -15.37 20.28
C GLY A 686 20.82 -15.09 20.20
N ALA A 687 20.05 -16.02 19.65
CA ALA A 687 18.59 -15.92 19.60
C ALA A 687 17.95 -15.86 21.00
N THR A 688 18.47 -16.61 21.97
CA THR A 688 17.98 -16.58 23.36
C THR A 688 18.35 -15.26 24.06
N ALA A 689 19.57 -14.78 23.87
CA ALA A 689 20.04 -13.52 24.44
C ALA A 689 19.27 -12.32 23.88
N LEU A 690 18.98 -12.34 22.57
CA LEU A 690 18.13 -11.34 21.92
C LEU A 690 16.74 -11.27 22.55
N LEU A 691 16.08 -12.42 22.78
CA LEU A 691 14.77 -12.47 23.43
C LEU A 691 14.81 -11.82 24.82
N GLY A 692 15.81 -12.20 25.62
CA GLY A 692 16.01 -11.62 26.95
C GLY A 692 16.25 -10.11 26.91
N ALA A 693 17.04 -9.63 25.95
CA ALA A 693 17.29 -8.20 25.75
C ALA A 693 16.02 -7.45 25.36
N LEU A 694 15.24 -7.95 24.40
CA LEU A 694 13.98 -7.32 23.98
C LEU A 694 12.96 -7.23 25.12
N VAL A 695 12.85 -8.27 25.95
CA VAL A 695 12.00 -8.25 27.15
C VAL A 695 12.48 -7.20 28.15
N ALA A 696 13.78 -7.15 28.44
CA ALA A 696 14.35 -6.17 29.37
C ALA A 696 14.15 -4.73 28.88
N ILE A 697 14.37 -4.49 27.58
CA ILE A 697 14.14 -3.18 26.93
C ILE A 697 12.67 -2.81 27.01
N THR A 698 11.75 -3.73 26.71
CA THR A 698 10.30 -3.47 26.76
C THR A 698 9.83 -3.10 28.17
N VAL A 699 10.22 -3.89 29.17
CA VAL A 699 9.86 -3.61 30.57
C VAL A 699 10.45 -2.28 31.03
N GLY A 700 11.71 -2.02 30.69
CA GLY A 700 12.37 -0.75 31.01
C GLY A 700 11.71 0.45 30.34
N ALA A 701 11.31 0.31 29.07
CA ALA A 701 10.61 1.33 28.30
C ALA A 701 9.25 1.70 28.91
N PHE A 702 8.45 0.71 29.29
CA PHE A 702 7.14 0.93 29.89
C PHE A 702 7.23 1.47 31.32
N ALA A 703 8.19 0.99 32.10
CA ALA A 703 8.50 1.59 33.40
C ALA A 703 8.98 3.04 33.22
N GLY A 704 9.77 3.32 32.19
CA GLY A 704 10.23 4.65 31.81
C GLY A 704 9.07 5.60 31.53
N VAL A 705 8.14 5.21 30.64
CA VAL A 705 6.94 5.99 30.33
C VAL A 705 6.13 6.27 31.60
N TRP A 706 5.85 5.24 32.40
CA TRP A 706 5.05 5.39 33.62
C TRP A 706 5.71 6.26 34.69
N LEU A 707 7.02 6.14 34.90
CA LEU A 707 7.77 6.98 35.84
C LEU A 707 7.90 8.42 35.31
N GLY A 708 8.08 8.59 34.00
CA GLY A 708 8.15 9.88 33.33
C GLY A 708 6.86 10.68 33.47
N THR A 709 5.70 10.05 33.24
CA THR A 709 4.39 10.68 33.45
C THR A 709 4.08 11.03 34.90
N ARG A 710 4.87 10.53 35.86
CA ARG A 710 4.77 10.88 37.28
C ARG A 710 5.84 11.88 37.74
N GLY A 711 6.49 12.56 36.78
CA GLY A 711 7.50 13.58 37.05
C GLY A 711 8.83 13.03 37.60
N ALA A 712 9.06 11.71 37.60
CA ALA A 712 10.24 11.11 38.24
C ALA A 712 11.58 11.46 37.55
N PHE A 713 11.52 11.98 36.32
CA PHE A 713 12.68 12.39 35.53
C PHE A 713 12.73 13.91 35.27
N GLY A 714 11.99 14.69 36.07
CA GLY A 714 11.82 16.13 35.88
C GLY A 714 10.89 16.49 34.72
N SER A 715 10.65 17.79 34.53
CA SER A 715 9.80 18.32 33.46
C SER A 715 10.53 19.44 32.68
N PRO A 716 10.22 19.67 31.39
CA PRO A 716 10.79 20.79 30.64
C PRO A 716 10.51 22.15 31.31
N GLY A 717 11.57 22.89 31.63
CA GLY A 717 11.46 24.26 32.16
C GLY A 717 11.48 24.37 33.69
N SER A 718 11.48 23.26 34.44
CA SER A 718 11.84 23.29 35.86
C SER A 718 13.35 23.47 36.00
N GLY A 719 13.79 24.66 36.42
CA GLY A 719 15.15 25.20 36.28
C GLY A 719 16.35 24.41 36.85
N ASP A 720 16.18 23.18 37.31
CA ASP A 720 17.26 22.28 37.77
C ASP A 720 17.32 20.90 37.06
N ASP A 721 16.35 20.53 36.19
CA ASP A 721 16.28 19.18 35.60
C ASP A 721 16.60 19.14 34.08
N GLY A 722 17.56 18.28 33.70
CA GLY A 722 17.99 18.07 32.32
C GLY A 722 16.99 17.27 31.46
N ASP A 723 17.36 16.93 30.22
CA ASP A 723 16.51 16.20 29.26
C ASP A 723 16.24 14.71 29.63
N LEU A 724 16.31 14.33 30.92
CA LEU A 724 16.14 12.96 31.40
C LEU A 724 14.76 12.38 31.07
N TRP A 725 13.70 13.21 31.13
CA TRP A 725 12.35 12.82 30.70
C TRP A 725 12.33 12.30 29.26
N TRP A 726 13.10 12.91 28.35
CA TRP A 726 13.21 12.52 26.94
C TRP A 726 14.07 11.27 26.76
N TRP A 727 15.15 11.13 27.52
CA TRP A 727 16.06 9.98 27.40
C TRP A 727 15.52 8.69 28.02
N LEU A 728 14.94 8.77 29.21
CA LEU A 728 14.53 7.62 30.03
C LEU A 728 13.02 7.49 30.20
N GLY A 729 12.30 8.61 30.15
CA GLY A 729 10.86 8.69 30.37
C GLY A 729 10.05 8.43 29.09
N SER A 730 9.39 9.47 28.61
CA SER A 730 8.55 9.41 27.41
C SER A 730 8.87 10.54 26.43
N GLU A 731 8.83 10.25 25.14
CA GLU A 731 8.88 11.27 24.09
C GLU A 731 7.49 11.82 23.72
N GLY A 732 6.42 11.26 24.28
CA GLY A 732 5.06 11.77 24.12
C GLY A 732 4.51 11.77 22.69
N LEU A 733 5.10 11.00 21.78
CA LEU A 733 4.62 10.82 20.41
C LEU A 733 3.98 9.46 20.27
N GLU A 734 2.75 9.43 19.79
CA GLU A 734 2.04 8.18 19.52
C GLU A 734 2.87 7.21 18.66
N TYR A 735 2.87 5.92 19.02
CA TYR A 735 3.68 4.81 18.49
C TYR A 735 5.17 4.85 18.83
N LEU A 736 5.72 6.01 19.20
CA LEU A 736 7.14 6.23 19.49
C LEU A 736 7.36 6.87 20.87
N GLU A 737 6.54 6.47 21.85
CA GLU A 737 6.40 7.09 23.16
C GLU A 737 7.60 6.85 24.06
N VAL A 738 8.33 5.76 23.86
CA VAL A 738 9.37 5.32 24.79
C VAL A 738 10.59 6.23 24.72
N GLY A 739 11.24 6.49 25.86
CA GLY A 739 12.44 7.33 25.93
C GLY A 739 13.56 6.88 24.97
N ARG A 740 14.43 7.84 24.60
CA ARG A 740 15.46 7.67 23.57
C ARG A 740 16.41 6.49 23.82
N VAL A 741 16.79 6.21 25.07
CA VAL A 741 17.65 5.07 25.44
C VAL A 741 17.00 3.74 25.04
N TRP A 742 15.69 3.61 25.27
CA TRP A 742 14.94 2.40 24.94
C TRP A 742 14.78 2.22 23.44
N LYS A 743 14.55 3.30 22.68
CA LYS A 743 14.54 3.25 21.21
C LYS A 743 15.90 2.81 20.64
N LEU A 744 17.01 3.34 21.17
CA LEU A 744 18.35 2.89 20.76
C LEU A 744 18.57 1.41 21.09
N GLY A 745 18.06 0.94 22.23
CA GLY A 745 18.05 -0.47 22.59
C GLY A 745 17.27 -1.34 21.58
N LEU A 746 16.06 -0.91 21.19
CA LEU A 746 15.26 -1.60 20.17
C LEU A 746 15.96 -1.64 18.82
N LEU A 747 16.54 -0.51 18.38
CA LEU A 747 17.33 -0.45 17.14
C LEU A 747 18.52 -1.41 17.16
N ALA A 748 19.24 -1.48 18.29
CA ALA A 748 20.33 -2.44 18.47
C ALA A 748 19.81 -3.90 18.47
N GLY A 749 18.63 -4.14 19.06
CA GLY A 749 17.94 -5.43 19.00
C GLY A 749 17.61 -5.86 17.57
N PHE A 750 17.01 -4.97 16.77
CA PHE A 750 16.71 -5.23 15.36
C PHE A 750 17.98 -5.44 14.53
N ALA A 751 19.02 -4.62 14.71
CA ALA A 751 20.30 -4.81 14.02
C ALA A 751 20.96 -6.16 14.38
N THR A 752 20.89 -6.54 15.66
CA THR A 752 21.39 -7.85 16.13
C THR A 752 20.59 -8.99 15.51
N TRP A 753 19.26 -8.87 15.47
CA TRP A 753 18.39 -9.83 14.82
C TRP A 753 18.72 -10.00 13.33
N THR A 754 18.85 -8.91 12.58
CA THR A 754 19.22 -8.93 11.16
C THR A 754 20.55 -9.64 10.96
N GLY A 755 21.53 -9.38 11.84
CA GLY A 755 22.81 -10.08 11.84
C GLY A 755 22.69 -11.58 12.09
N LEU A 756 21.80 -12.01 12.99
CA LEU A 756 21.53 -13.44 13.25
C LEU A 756 20.86 -14.11 12.05
N VAL A 757 19.82 -13.50 11.46
CA VAL A 757 19.13 -14.04 10.29
C VAL A 757 20.12 -14.18 9.12
N LEU A 758 20.90 -13.13 8.84
CA LEU A 758 21.92 -13.16 7.78
C LEU A 758 22.96 -14.27 7.98
N ARG A 759 23.34 -14.56 9.23
CA ARG A 759 24.26 -15.68 9.54
C ARG A 759 23.65 -17.03 9.23
N GLY A 760 22.36 -17.21 9.51
CA GLY A 760 21.63 -18.44 9.19
C GLY A 760 21.47 -18.64 7.69
N VAL A 761 21.00 -17.58 7.00
CA VAL A 761 20.80 -17.58 5.55
C VAL A 761 22.09 -17.82 4.77
N ARG A 762 23.23 -17.28 5.21
CA ARG A 762 24.54 -17.55 4.59
C ARG A 762 24.99 -19.03 4.62
N GLN A 763 24.30 -19.90 5.34
CA GLN A 763 24.53 -21.35 5.28
C GLN A 763 23.80 -22.02 4.11
N LEU A 764 22.85 -21.32 3.49
CA LEU A 764 22.08 -21.80 2.35
C LEU A 764 22.92 -21.63 1.07
N ASP A 765 22.84 -22.62 0.19
CA ASP A 765 23.45 -22.56 -1.14
C ASP A 765 22.51 -21.85 -2.12
N GLU A 766 22.36 -20.53 -1.94
CA GLU A 766 21.52 -19.69 -2.79
C GLU A 766 22.24 -18.38 -3.18
N PRO A 767 21.92 -17.79 -4.35
CA PRO A 767 22.46 -16.50 -4.73
C PRO A 767 21.97 -15.40 -3.77
N ALA A 768 22.65 -14.25 -3.78
CA ALA A 768 22.25 -13.09 -2.97
C ALA A 768 20.85 -12.55 -3.32
N THR A 769 20.29 -12.92 -4.47
CA THR A 769 18.91 -12.61 -4.88
C THR A 769 17.90 -13.69 -4.47
N GLY A 770 18.36 -14.78 -3.86
CA GLY A 770 17.51 -15.89 -3.43
C GLY A 770 16.58 -15.52 -2.28
N LEU A 771 15.54 -16.35 -2.09
CA LEU A 771 14.46 -16.11 -1.13
C LEU A 771 14.94 -15.90 0.32
N GLY A 772 15.93 -16.66 0.81
CA GLY A 772 16.43 -16.47 2.18
C GLY A 772 17.17 -15.15 2.37
N HIS A 773 17.97 -14.73 1.38
CA HIS A 773 18.59 -13.41 1.35
C HIS A 773 17.55 -12.29 1.28
N PHE A 774 16.50 -12.46 0.47
CA PHE A 774 15.39 -11.53 0.40
C PHE A 774 14.69 -11.36 1.76
N VAL A 775 14.43 -12.45 2.50
CA VAL A 775 13.91 -12.40 3.88
C VAL A 775 14.82 -11.57 4.79
N THR A 776 16.13 -11.65 4.61
CA THR A 776 17.10 -10.85 5.37
C THR A 776 17.06 -9.37 5.00
N TYR A 777 16.92 -9.03 3.71
CA TYR A 777 16.84 -7.63 3.27
C TYR A 777 15.50 -7.00 3.67
N ALA A 778 14.39 -7.70 3.43
CA ALA A 778 13.06 -7.30 3.87
C ALA A 778 13.02 -7.12 5.38
N GLY A 779 13.46 -8.12 6.15
CA GLY A 779 13.55 -8.02 7.61
C GLY A 779 14.54 -6.96 8.08
N GLY A 780 15.69 -6.81 7.42
CA GLY A 780 16.72 -5.83 7.76
C GLY A 780 16.27 -4.40 7.56
N SER A 781 15.36 -4.15 6.62
CA SER A 781 14.76 -2.84 6.40
C SER A 781 13.93 -2.35 7.60
N ILE A 782 13.45 -3.25 8.48
CA ILE A 782 12.83 -2.90 9.78
C ILE A 782 13.77 -2.03 10.60
N ALA A 783 15.05 -2.42 10.71
CA ALA A 783 16.05 -1.66 11.46
C ALA A 783 16.37 -0.32 10.77
N LEU A 784 16.44 -0.32 9.43
CA LEU A 784 16.72 0.88 8.65
C LEU A 784 15.62 1.93 8.78
N MET A 785 14.36 1.54 8.62
CA MET A 785 13.22 2.46 8.74
C MET A 785 13.04 2.93 10.19
N PHE A 786 13.25 2.06 11.18
CA PHE A 786 13.21 2.46 12.60
C PHE A 786 14.28 3.52 12.94
N ALA A 787 15.40 3.57 12.21
CA ALA A 787 16.42 4.60 12.40
C ALA A 787 15.89 6.02 12.08
N ALA A 788 14.82 6.16 11.28
CA ALA A 788 14.17 7.46 11.05
C ALA A 788 13.64 8.09 12.35
N SER A 789 13.32 7.27 13.37
CA SER A 789 12.96 7.77 14.70
C SER A 789 14.06 8.63 15.35
N MET A 790 15.31 8.54 14.89
CA MET A 790 16.48 9.30 15.35
C MET A 790 16.65 10.67 14.66
N LEU A 791 15.82 10.99 13.67
CA LEU A 791 15.98 12.19 12.83
C LEU A 791 15.22 13.42 13.35
N TYR A 792 14.55 13.30 14.50
CA TYR A 792 13.89 14.40 15.20
C TYR A 792 14.26 14.44 16.68
N THR A 793 14.12 15.63 17.26
CA THR A 793 14.30 15.93 18.68
C THR A 793 13.08 16.71 19.21
N PRO A 794 12.93 16.89 20.54
CA PRO A 794 11.86 17.73 21.09
C PRO A 794 11.84 19.16 20.50
N GLU A 795 12.99 19.69 20.10
CA GLU A 795 13.14 21.02 19.47
C GLU A 795 12.69 21.12 18.01
N THR A 796 12.51 19.98 17.35
CA THR A 796 12.11 19.95 15.93
C THR A 796 10.70 20.54 15.77
N ASN A 797 10.41 21.25 14.69
CA ASN A 797 9.05 21.76 14.44
C ASN A 797 8.05 20.58 14.41
N MET A 798 6.85 20.75 15.01
CA MET A 798 5.88 19.66 15.13
C MET A 798 5.50 19.04 13.77
N ALA A 799 5.30 19.84 12.72
CA ALA A 799 4.99 19.34 11.38
C ALA A 799 6.11 18.45 10.82
N VAL A 800 7.37 18.80 11.10
CA VAL A 800 8.55 18.01 10.67
C VAL A 800 8.75 16.78 11.55
N THR A 801 8.39 16.85 12.84
CA THR A 801 8.32 15.68 13.72
C THR A 801 7.31 14.67 13.18
N GLU A 802 6.12 15.12 12.78
CA GLU A 802 5.09 14.27 12.19
C GLU A 802 5.55 13.59 10.89
N PHE A 803 6.26 14.31 10.00
CA PHE A 803 6.87 13.72 8.81
C PHE A 803 7.73 12.49 9.15
N TRP A 804 8.69 12.62 10.06
CA TRP A 804 9.57 11.52 10.45
C TRP A 804 8.89 10.44 11.30
N ARG A 805 7.83 10.80 12.05
CA ARG A 805 7.03 9.84 12.81
C ARG A 805 6.37 8.84 11.87
N TRP A 806 5.75 9.31 10.79
CA TRP A 806 5.06 8.44 9.83
C TRP A 806 5.99 7.57 8.98
N TRP A 807 7.26 7.95 8.80
CA TRP A 807 8.26 7.01 8.25
C TRP A 807 8.43 5.76 9.12
N VAL A 808 8.25 5.86 10.42
CA VAL A 808 8.39 4.72 11.34
C VAL A 808 7.05 4.04 11.61
N VAL A 809 5.92 4.70 11.37
CA VAL A 809 4.59 4.11 11.60
C VAL A 809 4.11 3.47 10.30
N HIS A 810 3.91 4.25 9.26
CA HIS A 810 3.33 3.78 8.00
C HIS A 810 4.37 2.99 7.18
N MET A 811 5.53 3.56 6.83
CA MET A 811 6.48 2.81 5.97
C MET A 811 7.03 1.54 6.66
N TRP A 812 7.12 1.54 7.99
CA TRP A 812 7.58 0.38 8.74
C TRP A 812 6.51 -0.70 8.91
N VAL A 813 5.28 -0.33 9.27
CA VAL A 813 4.19 -1.31 9.47
C VAL A 813 3.57 -1.73 8.14
N GLU A 814 3.24 -0.79 7.26
CA GLU A 814 2.51 -1.06 6.01
C GLU A 814 3.47 -1.33 4.85
N GLY A 815 4.62 -0.63 4.78
CA GLY A 815 5.63 -0.92 3.75
C GLY A 815 6.45 -2.19 4.03
N VAL A 816 7.13 -2.26 5.17
CA VAL A 816 8.13 -3.32 5.44
C VAL A 816 7.50 -4.66 5.86
N PHE A 817 6.44 -4.66 6.67
CA PHE A 817 5.84 -5.94 7.06
C PHE A 817 5.20 -6.63 5.86
N GLU A 818 4.58 -5.91 4.94
CA GLU A 818 3.95 -6.54 3.77
C GLU A 818 5.00 -7.22 2.86
N PHE A 819 6.17 -6.60 2.65
CA PHE A 819 7.30 -7.27 1.95
C PHE A 819 7.79 -8.52 2.68
N PHE A 820 7.97 -8.42 4.00
CA PHE A 820 8.45 -9.54 4.81
C PHE A 820 7.44 -10.68 4.83
N VAL A 821 6.15 -10.36 4.86
CA VAL A 821 5.03 -11.30 4.80
C VAL A 821 5.02 -12.07 3.49
N THR A 822 5.06 -11.37 2.36
CA THR A 822 5.09 -12.00 1.04
C THR A 822 6.30 -12.94 0.93
N ALA A 823 7.46 -12.56 1.48
CA ALA A 823 8.64 -13.44 1.55
C ALA A 823 8.42 -14.68 2.43
N VAL A 824 7.86 -14.50 3.64
CA VAL A 824 7.65 -15.57 4.62
C VAL A 824 6.59 -16.57 4.17
N ILE A 825 5.45 -16.09 3.65
CA ILE A 825 4.39 -16.96 3.11
C ILE A 825 4.96 -17.77 1.96
N SER A 826 5.66 -17.12 1.02
CA SER A 826 6.28 -17.81 -0.11
C SER A 826 7.31 -18.84 0.35
N ALA A 827 8.16 -18.52 1.32
CA ALA A 827 9.12 -19.47 1.89
C ALA A 827 8.41 -20.67 2.55
N ALA A 828 7.31 -20.43 3.25
CA ALA A 828 6.51 -21.50 3.85
C ALA A 828 5.85 -22.38 2.78
N LEU A 829 5.24 -21.80 1.75
CA LEU A 829 4.60 -22.54 0.65
C LEU A 829 5.59 -23.37 -0.15
N VAL A 830 6.76 -22.80 -0.47
CA VAL A 830 7.87 -23.52 -1.12
C VAL A 830 8.39 -24.65 -0.22
N SER A 831 8.51 -24.44 1.09
CA SER A 831 8.95 -25.50 2.02
C SER A 831 7.98 -26.68 2.13
N MET A 832 6.73 -26.50 1.69
CA MET A 832 5.68 -27.54 1.70
C MET A 832 5.45 -28.13 0.30
N ASP A 833 6.29 -27.81 -0.68
CA ASP A 833 6.17 -28.20 -2.10
C ASP A 833 4.83 -27.79 -2.76
N LEU A 834 4.16 -26.76 -2.21
CA LEU A 834 2.86 -26.30 -2.73
C LEU A 834 2.98 -25.39 -3.96
N ILE A 835 4.13 -24.74 -4.13
CA ILE A 835 4.44 -23.84 -5.25
C ILE A 835 5.91 -24.03 -5.61
N GLU A 836 6.24 -24.02 -6.91
CA GLU A 836 7.62 -24.04 -7.35
C GLU A 836 8.36 -22.77 -6.93
N LYS A 837 9.64 -22.90 -6.57
CA LYS A 837 10.46 -21.77 -6.12
C LYS A 837 10.51 -20.63 -7.15
N ALA A 838 10.59 -20.95 -8.45
CA ALA A 838 10.66 -19.94 -9.52
C ALA A 838 9.37 -19.12 -9.63
N ASP A 839 8.21 -19.75 -9.50
CA ASP A 839 6.91 -19.09 -9.56
C ASP A 839 6.67 -18.22 -8.33
N ALA A 840 7.07 -18.71 -7.16
CA ALA A 840 7.06 -17.93 -5.92
C ALA A 840 7.93 -16.67 -6.06
N GLU A 841 9.16 -16.80 -6.58
CA GLU A 841 10.06 -15.66 -6.80
C GLU A 841 9.45 -14.61 -7.77
N ARG A 842 8.82 -15.02 -8.88
CA ARG A 842 8.16 -14.11 -9.82
C ARG A 842 6.98 -13.37 -9.20
N ALA A 843 6.11 -14.07 -8.49
CA ALA A 843 4.95 -13.48 -7.85
C ALA A 843 5.35 -12.48 -6.75
N ILE A 844 6.39 -12.81 -5.97
CA ILE A 844 6.96 -11.90 -4.95
C ILE A 844 7.48 -10.62 -5.62
N LEU A 845 8.23 -10.73 -6.72
CA LEU A 845 8.77 -9.54 -7.39
C LEU A 845 7.67 -8.59 -7.84
N PHE A 846 6.57 -9.11 -8.40
CA PHE A 846 5.41 -8.31 -8.81
C PHE A 846 4.71 -7.66 -7.61
N GLU A 847 4.40 -8.43 -6.56
CA GLU A 847 3.75 -7.91 -5.35
C GLU A 847 4.61 -6.83 -4.67
N VAL A 848 5.90 -7.09 -4.49
CA VAL A 848 6.86 -6.15 -3.90
C VAL A 848 6.97 -4.90 -4.76
N PHE A 849 6.97 -5.01 -6.09
CA PHE A 849 6.98 -3.85 -6.97
C PHE A 849 5.72 -3.01 -6.79
N ALA A 850 4.54 -3.62 -6.79
CA ALA A 850 3.27 -2.92 -6.68
C ALA A 850 3.12 -2.23 -5.31
N ILE A 851 3.47 -2.93 -4.22
CA ILE A 851 3.46 -2.37 -2.87
C ILE A 851 4.48 -1.23 -2.78
N MET A 852 5.70 -1.37 -3.31
CA MET A 852 6.72 -0.33 -3.23
C MET A 852 6.39 0.90 -4.09
N ALA A 853 5.75 0.70 -5.24
CA ALA A 853 5.36 1.77 -6.14
C ALA A 853 4.29 2.67 -5.53
N ALA A 854 3.42 2.11 -4.68
CA ALA A 854 2.34 2.85 -4.02
C ALA A 854 2.71 3.24 -2.57
N GLY A 855 3.02 2.26 -1.72
CA GLY A 855 3.13 2.39 -0.26
C GLY A 855 4.20 3.34 0.26
N ILE A 856 5.39 3.42 -0.39
CA ILE A 856 6.44 4.29 0.14
C ILE A 856 6.05 5.77 0.02
N VAL A 857 5.46 6.17 -1.10
CA VAL A 857 5.04 7.57 -1.31
C VAL A 857 3.66 7.83 -0.71
N GLY A 858 2.80 6.80 -0.64
CA GLY A 858 1.44 6.87 -0.12
C GLY A 858 1.34 7.22 1.37
N VAL A 859 2.42 7.04 2.14
CA VAL A 859 2.59 7.61 3.51
C VAL A 859 2.13 9.06 3.64
N SER A 860 2.19 9.81 2.55
CA SER A 860 1.82 11.21 2.51
C SER A 860 0.34 11.51 2.70
N HIS A 861 -0.53 10.51 2.72
CA HIS A 861 -1.90 10.70 3.20
C HIS A 861 -2.00 11.12 4.68
N HIS A 862 -0.94 10.90 5.46
CA HIS A 862 -0.84 11.40 6.83
C HIS A 862 -0.32 12.84 6.94
N TYR A 863 0.05 13.46 5.81
CA TYR A 863 0.68 14.78 5.77
C TYR A 863 -0.31 15.91 5.48
N TRP A 864 -1.53 15.59 5.06
CA TRP A 864 -2.52 16.56 4.57
C TRP A 864 -2.84 17.67 5.56
N TRP A 865 -2.92 17.37 6.85
CA TRP A 865 -3.47 18.33 7.84
C TRP A 865 -2.46 18.78 8.89
N VAL A 866 -1.24 18.26 8.86
CA VAL A 866 -0.24 18.45 9.93
C VAL A 866 0.68 19.66 9.73
N GLY A 867 0.36 20.54 8.77
CA GLY A 867 1.17 21.73 8.46
C GLY A 867 2.26 21.50 7.41
N LEU A 868 2.30 20.32 6.79
CA LEU A 868 3.23 20.06 5.69
C LEU A 868 2.73 20.67 4.37
N PRO A 869 3.63 20.89 3.39
CA PRO A 869 3.27 21.58 2.14
C PRO A 869 2.08 20.95 1.42
N ASP A 870 1.25 21.79 0.83
CA ASP A 870 0.03 21.46 0.09
C ASP A 870 0.25 20.44 -1.04
N ILE A 871 1.46 20.37 -1.63
CA ILE A 871 1.87 19.32 -2.59
C ILE A 871 1.69 17.88 -2.07
N TRP A 872 1.58 17.67 -0.76
CA TRP A 872 1.32 16.33 -0.22
C TRP A 872 -0.14 15.89 -0.37
N VAL A 873 -1.09 16.80 -0.55
CA VAL A 873 -2.48 16.45 -0.86
C VAL A 873 -2.58 15.65 -2.16
N PRO A 874 -2.09 16.15 -3.32
CA PRO A 874 -2.14 15.40 -4.58
C PRO A 874 -1.31 14.11 -4.55
N ILE A 875 -0.10 14.17 -4.00
CA ILE A 875 0.82 13.02 -3.94
C ILE A 875 0.22 11.93 -3.05
N GLY A 876 -0.16 12.28 -1.83
CA GLY A 876 -0.76 11.33 -0.89
C GLY A 876 -1.99 10.69 -1.48
N THR A 877 -2.91 11.51 -2.01
CA THR A 877 -4.14 11.01 -2.63
C THR A 877 -3.88 10.01 -3.75
N THR A 878 -2.90 10.27 -4.61
CA THR A 878 -2.59 9.41 -5.75
C THR A 878 -2.05 8.06 -5.30
N PHE A 879 -0.99 8.07 -4.51
CA PHE A 879 -0.26 6.87 -4.17
C PHE A 879 -1.00 6.00 -3.14
N SER A 880 -1.63 6.60 -2.13
CA SER A 880 -2.42 5.83 -1.15
C SER A 880 -3.72 5.26 -1.75
N THR A 881 -4.26 5.86 -2.82
CA THR A 881 -5.38 5.26 -3.55
C THR A 881 -4.94 4.01 -4.32
N LEU A 882 -3.75 4.05 -4.92
CA LEU A 882 -3.20 2.92 -5.66
C LEU A 882 -2.82 1.75 -4.74
N GLU A 883 -2.56 1.98 -3.46
CA GLU A 883 -2.34 0.91 -2.47
C GLU A 883 -3.53 -0.04 -2.33
N PHE A 884 -4.76 0.41 -2.63
CA PHE A 884 -5.93 -0.46 -2.59
C PHE A 884 -5.86 -1.59 -3.64
N VAL A 885 -5.19 -1.34 -4.77
CA VAL A 885 -5.16 -2.25 -5.91
C VAL A 885 -4.47 -3.58 -5.56
N PRO A 886 -3.23 -3.59 -5.02
CA PRO A 886 -2.59 -4.82 -4.52
C PRO A 886 -3.43 -5.62 -3.52
N LEU A 887 -4.16 -4.95 -2.61
CA LEU A 887 -4.95 -5.62 -1.57
C LEU A 887 -6.08 -6.50 -2.15
N VAL A 888 -6.65 -6.09 -3.28
CA VAL A 888 -7.66 -6.89 -4.00
C VAL A 888 -7.03 -8.17 -4.56
N PHE A 889 -5.82 -8.08 -5.11
CA PHE A 889 -5.12 -9.24 -5.67
C PHE A 889 -4.66 -10.22 -4.58
N VAL A 890 -4.16 -9.72 -3.46
CA VAL A 890 -3.81 -10.56 -2.30
C VAL A 890 -5.04 -11.35 -1.82
N LEU A 891 -6.21 -10.70 -1.73
CA LEU A 891 -7.45 -11.41 -1.39
C LEU A 891 -7.82 -12.47 -2.43
N TYR A 892 -7.77 -12.13 -3.73
CA TYR A 892 -8.08 -13.07 -4.81
C TYR A 892 -7.18 -14.31 -4.74
N ARG A 893 -5.88 -14.11 -4.58
CA ARG A 893 -4.88 -15.18 -4.46
C ARG A 893 -5.14 -16.05 -3.23
N SER A 894 -5.34 -15.46 -2.05
CA SER A 894 -5.62 -16.22 -0.82
C SER A 894 -6.92 -17.04 -0.92
N LEU A 895 -7.93 -16.57 -1.65
CA LEU A 895 -9.14 -17.35 -1.93
C LEU A 895 -8.87 -18.53 -2.88
N GLY A 896 -7.96 -18.37 -3.85
CA GLY A 896 -7.45 -19.46 -4.68
C GLY A 896 -6.74 -20.53 -3.85
N GLU A 897 -5.78 -20.11 -3.03
CA GLU A 897 -5.03 -20.98 -2.10
C GLU A 897 -5.98 -21.76 -1.17
N TYR A 898 -7.00 -21.10 -0.62
CA TYR A 898 -8.02 -21.77 0.19
C TYR A 898 -8.76 -22.89 -0.57
N ARG A 899 -9.06 -22.70 -1.85
CA ARG A 899 -9.71 -23.75 -2.66
C ARG A 899 -8.77 -24.94 -2.86
N SER A 900 -7.49 -24.69 -3.13
CA SER A 900 -6.47 -25.75 -3.23
C SER A 900 -6.31 -26.50 -1.90
N LEU A 901 -6.28 -25.80 -0.77
CA LEU A 901 -6.24 -26.43 0.55
C LEU A 901 -7.45 -27.30 0.84
N ARG A 902 -8.65 -26.81 0.48
CA ARG A 902 -9.88 -27.60 0.63
C ARG A 902 -9.84 -28.87 -0.23
N ALA A 903 -9.14 -28.84 -1.36
CA ALA A 903 -8.94 -30.02 -2.21
C ALA A 903 -8.01 -31.07 -1.58
N GLN A 904 -7.05 -30.67 -0.74
CA GLN A 904 -6.11 -31.59 -0.04
C GLN A 904 -6.76 -32.43 1.08
N GLY A 905 -7.95 -32.05 1.56
CA GLY A 905 -8.70 -32.82 2.58
C GLY A 905 -8.28 -32.57 4.04
N GLU A 906 -8.84 -33.35 4.97
CA GLU A 906 -8.63 -33.15 6.43
C GLU A 906 -7.26 -33.61 6.95
N GLU A 907 -6.47 -34.30 6.14
CA GLU A 907 -5.14 -34.82 6.52
C GLU A 907 -4.03 -33.75 6.44
N PHE A 908 -4.32 -32.56 5.90
CA PHE A 908 -3.31 -31.52 5.72
C PHE A 908 -2.84 -30.91 7.06
N PRO A 909 -1.55 -31.08 7.42
CA PRO A 909 -1.05 -30.77 8.76
C PRO A 909 -1.00 -29.28 9.11
N TYR A 910 -1.03 -28.39 8.10
CA TYR A 910 -0.92 -26.94 8.26
C TYR A 910 -2.23 -26.17 8.02
N THR A 911 -3.38 -26.85 8.06
CA THR A 911 -4.71 -26.26 7.84
C THR A 911 -4.94 -25.02 8.72
N LEU A 912 -4.50 -25.07 9.98
CA LEU A 912 -4.78 -24.00 10.94
C LEU A 912 -3.91 -22.75 10.75
N PRO A 913 -2.57 -22.84 10.59
CA PRO A 913 -1.77 -21.71 10.14
C PRO A 913 -2.33 -21.00 8.90
N LEU A 914 -2.74 -21.76 7.88
CA LEU A 914 -3.30 -21.18 6.65
C LEU A 914 -4.68 -20.56 6.85
N LEU A 915 -5.50 -21.08 7.78
CA LEU A 915 -6.75 -20.45 8.16
C LEU A 915 -6.52 -19.05 8.77
N PHE A 916 -5.48 -18.88 9.59
CA PHE A 916 -5.09 -17.56 10.11
C PHE A 916 -4.62 -16.62 8.99
N ILE A 917 -3.82 -17.11 8.04
CA ILE A 917 -3.37 -16.35 6.87
C ILE A 917 -4.56 -15.90 6.01
N LEU A 918 -5.51 -16.81 5.73
CA LEU A 918 -6.73 -16.47 5.01
C LEU A 918 -7.56 -15.41 5.75
N GLY A 919 -7.72 -15.57 7.06
CA GLY A 919 -8.40 -14.58 7.91
C GLY A 919 -7.72 -13.22 7.82
N SER A 920 -6.38 -13.20 7.84
CA SER A 920 -5.59 -11.99 7.61
C SER A 920 -5.89 -11.35 6.27
N SER A 921 -5.87 -12.10 5.16
CA SER A 921 -6.14 -11.53 3.83
C SER A 921 -7.54 -10.93 3.70
N VAL A 922 -8.55 -11.54 4.32
CA VAL A 922 -9.91 -10.97 4.39
C VAL A 922 -9.91 -9.64 5.13
N TRP A 923 -9.25 -9.56 6.28
CA TRP A 923 -9.16 -8.31 7.04
C TRP A 923 -8.21 -7.29 6.43
N ASN A 924 -7.20 -7.72 5.65
CA ASN A 924 -6.36 -6.80 4.89
C ASN A 924 -7.21 -6.07 3.85
N PHE A 925 -8.08 -6.80 3.14
CA PHE A 925 -9.05 -6.19 2.23
C PHE A 925 -10.10 -5.34 2.96
N VAL A 926 -10.72 -5.83 4.04
CA VAL A 926 -11.82 -5.10 4.72
C VAL A 926 -11.30 -3.92 5.53
N GLY A 927 -10.33 -4.16 6.40
CA GLY A 927 -9.75 -3.17 7.30
C GLY A 927 -8.78 -2.24 6.58
N GLY A 928 -7.72 -2.80 5.97
CA GLY A 928 -6.73 -2.04 5.21
C GLY A 928 -7.33 -1.40 3.96
N GLY A 929 -8.06 -2.18 3.16
CA GLY A 929 -8.64 -1.72 1.91
C GLY A 929 -9.92 -0.90 2.08
N VAL A 930 -11.04 -1.51 2.46
CA VAL A 930 -12.37 -0.86 2.41
C VAL A 930 -12.47 0.29 3.41
N LEU A 931 -12.13 0.04 4.68
CA LEU A 931 -12.16 1.09 5.70
C LEU A 931 -11.02 2.10 5.52
N GLY A 932 -9.82 1.65 5.12
CA GLY A 932 -8.71 2.54 4.81
C GLY A 932 -9.03 3.48 3.64
N PHE A 933 -9.53 2.96 2.52
CA PHE A 933 -9.93 3.79 1.37
C PHE A 933 -11.04 4.79 1.72
N PHE A 934 -12.02 4.36 2.53
CA PHE A 934 -13.10 5.26 2.96
C PHE A 934 -12.57 6.50 3.68
N ILE A 935 -11.62 6.31 4.60
CA ILE A 935 -10.97 7.44 5.30
C ILE A 935 -9.82 8.05 4.50
N ASN A 936 -9.44 7.51 3.34
CA ASN A 936 -8.41 8.05 2.47
C ASN A 936 -8.94 9.10 1.47
N LEU A 937 -10.26 9.21 1.29
CA LEU A 937 -10.82 10.29 0.47
C LEU A 937 -10.55 11.63 1.14
N PRO A 938 -9.74 12.56 0.57
CA PRO A 938 -9.35 13.80 1.26
C PRO A 938 -10.52 14.60 1.83
N LEU A 939 -11.66 14.62 1.12
CA LEU A 939 -12.88 15.30 1.56
C LEU A 939 -13.53 14.62 2.77
N ILE A 940 -13.56 13.29 2.83
CA ILE A 940 -14.07 12.56 4.00
C ILE A 940 -13.07 12.70 5.14
N ASN A 941 -11.79 12.49 4.86
CA ASN A 941 -10.71 12.59 5.83
C ASN A 941 -10.66 13.99 6.46
N TYR A 942 -10.94 15.06 5.71
CA TYR A 942 -10.99 16.41 6.29
C TYR A 942 -11.91 16.54 7.51
N TYR A 943 -13.03 15.81 7.55
CA TYR A 943 -13.95 15.79 8.70
C TYR A 943 -13.71 14.61 9.65
N GLU A 944 -13.24 13.48 9.13
CA GLU A 944 -13.04 12.23 9.88
C GLU A 944 -11.68 12.18 10.58
N HIS A 945 -10.67 12.90 10.09
CA HIS A 945 -9.28 12.80 10.54
C HIS A 945 -9.20 12.94 12.05
N GLY A 946 -8.72 11.88 12.71
CA GLY A 946 -8.70 11.83 14.16
C GLY A 946 -10.05 11.49 14.79
N THR A 947 -10.84 10.58 14.23
CA THR A 947 -12.11 10.12 14.85
C THR A 947 -12.15 8.60 15.05
N TYR A 948 -13.28 8.08 15.53
CA TYR A 948 -13.51 6.66 15.76
C TYR A 948 -13.52 5.81 14.48
N LEU A 949 -13.65 6.41 13.28
CA LEU A 949 -13.49 5.67 12.03
C LEU A 949 -12.02 5.28 11.82
N THR A 950 -11.08 6.15 12.19
CA THR A 950 -9.64 5.84 12.27
C THR A 950 -9.40 4.69 13.26
N VAL A 951 -10.10 4.65 14.40
CA VAL A 951 -10.01 3.55 15.38
C VAL A 951 -10.51 2.23 14.78
N ALA A 952 -11.62 2.27 14.05
CA ALA A 952 -12.19 1.10 13.37
C ALA A 952 -11.21 0.55 12.31
N HIS A 953 -10.69 1.41 11.46
CA HIS A 953 -9.65 1.05 10.48
C HIS A 953 -8.40 0.48 11.18
N ALA A 954 -7.84 1.17 12.19
CA ALA A 954 -6.64 0.73 12.88
C ALA A 954 -6.79 -0.66 13.51
N HIS A 955 -7.90 -0.96 14.19
CA HIS A 955 -8.09 -2.29 14.78
C HIS A 955 -8.26 -3.37 13.70
N THR A 956 -9.04 -3.09 12.66
CA THR A 956 -9.32 -4.08 11.60
C THR A 956 -8.14 -4.31 10.67
N ALA A 957 -7.31 -3.29 10.42
CA ALA A 957 -6.08 -3.41 9.65
C ALA A 957 -4.94 -3.99 10.51
N THR A 958 -4.57 -3.36 11.63
CA THR A 958 -3.41 -3.78 12.41
C THR A 958 -3.59 -5.15 13.04
N PHE A 959 -4.70 -5.39 13.76
CA PHE A 959 -4.96 -6.71 14.33
C PHE A 959 -5.45 -7.68 13.26
N GLY A 960 -6.41 -7.26 12.43
CA GLY A 960 -7.05 -8.16 11.47
C GLY A 960 -6.10 -8.66 10.39
N ALA A 961 -5.28 -7.79 9.77
CA ALA A 961 -4.27 -8.23 8.83
C ALA A 961 -3.02 -8.73 9.57
N PHE A 962 -2.17 -7.83 10.06
CA PHE A 962 -0.84 -8.20 10.60
C PHE A 962 -0.92 -9.08 11.85
N GLY A 963 -1.89 -8.82 12.74
CA GLY A 963 -2.08 -9.60 13.96
C GLY A 963 -2.46 -11.05 13.69
N LEU A 964 -3.53 -11.31 12.94
CA LEU A 964 -3.93 -12.68 12.59
C LEU A 964 -2.83 -13.40 11.83
N LEU A 965 -2.13 -12.69 10.95
CA LEU A 965 -1.04 -13.27 10.19
C LEU A 965 0.14 -13.70 11.08
N ALA A 966 0.53 -12.83 12.02
CA ALA A 966 1.56 -13.15 13.00
C ALA A 966 1.16 -14.35 13.87
N LEU A 967 -0.11 -14.44 14.29
CA LEU A 967 -0.64 -15.62 15.00
C LEU A 967 -0.60 -16.88 14.13
N GLY A 968 -0.85 -16.76 12.82
CA GLY A 968 -0.69 -17.85 11.85
C GLY A 968 0.74 -18.36 11.79
N LEU A 969 1.71 -17.45 11.67
CA LEU A 969 3.14 -17.77 11.70
C LEU A 969 3.57 -18.43 13.03
N GLY A 970 3.12 -17.89 14.17
CA GLY A 970 3.38 -18.50 15.47
C GLY A 970 2.80 -19.92 15.59
N THR A 971 1.61 -20.13 15.02
CA THR A 971 0.97 -21.44 14.96
C THR A 971 1.76 -22.40 14.04
N TYR A 972 2.29 -21.91 12.92
CA TYR A 972 3.14 -22.68 12.01
C TYR A 972 4.44 -23.14 12.71
N ILE A 973 5.16 -22.21 13.35
CA ILE A 973 6.39 -22.52 14.11
C ILE A 973 6.12 -23.62 15.14
N LEU A 974 5.03 -23.51 15.89
CA LEU A 974 4.68 -24.53 16.89
C LEU A 974 4.21 -25.84 16.26
N ARG A 975 3.56 -25.80 15.08
CA ARG A 975 3.16 -27.02 14.37
C ARG A 975 4.36 -27.86 13.94
N VAL A 976 5.44 -27.20 13.51
CA VAL A 976 6.70 -27.86 13.12
C VAL A 976 7.45 -28.40 14.35
N VAL A 977 7.51 -27.63 15.44
CA VAL A 977 8.28 -28.03 16.63
C VAL A 977 7.55 -29.04 17.51
N THR A 978 6.21 -29.10 17.44
CA THR A 978 5.42 -30.00 18.28
C THR A 978 5.23 -31.36 17.61
N PRO A 979 5.47 -32.46 18.35
CA PRO A 979 5.19 -33.82 17.88
C PRO A 979 3.75 -33.99 17.38
N GLU A 980 3.56 -34.72 16.29
CA GLU A 980 2.21 -35.01 15.77
C GLU A 980 1.29 -35.64 16.82
N SER A 981 1.81 -36.58 17.61
CA SER A 981 1.06 -37.27 18.67
C SER A 981 0.59 -36.35 19.81
N ALA A 982 1.22 -35.18 19.96
CA ALA A 982 0.89 -34.19 20.98
C ALA A 982 0.13 -32.97 20.42
N TRP A 983 0.00 -32.84 19.09
CA TRP A 983 -0.66 -31.70 18.46
C TRP A 983 -2.16 -31.69 18.78
N ASN A 984 -2.64 -30.60 19.39
CA ASN A 984 -4.05 -30.38 19.66
C ASN A 984 -4.51 -29.03 19.11
N PRO A 985 -5.22 -28.99 17.97
CA PRO A 985 -5.59 -27.74 17.30
C PRO A 985 -6.75 -27.01 17.99
N ALA A 986 -7.44 -27.60 18.98
CA ALA A 986 -8.71 -27.07 19.51
C ALA A 986 -8.58 -25.65 20.07
N TRP A 987 -7.51 -25.37 20.82
CA TRP A 987 -7.30 -24.05 21.45
C TRP A 987 -6.90 -22.99 20.43
N PHE A 988 -6.05 -23.33 19.46
CA PHE A 988 -5.70 -22.41 18.36
C PHE A 988 -6.91 -22.12 17.46
N ARG A 989 -7.76 -23.12 17.20
CA ARG A 989 -9.04 -22.93 16.48
C ARG A 989 -10.00 -22.04 17.28
N GLY A 990 -10.07 -22.25 18.59
CA GLY A 990 -10.80 -21.36 19.50
C GLY A 990 -10.28 -19.93 19.43
N ALA A 991 -8.95 -19.75 19.50
CA ALA A 991 -8.32 -18.45 19.37
C ALA A 991 -8.69 -17.75 18.08
N PHE A 992 -8.59 -18.43 16.92
CA PHE A 992 -8.97 -17.89 15.62
C PHE A 992 -10.40 -17.34 15.61
N TRP A 993 -11.38 -18.15 16.01
CA TRP A 993 -12.79 -17.73 15.96
C TRP A 993 -13.11 -16.66 17.00
N LEU A 994 -12.58 -16.78 18.21
CA LEU A 994 -12.80 -15.80 19.28
C LEU A 994 -12.26 -14.42 18.90
N THR A 995 -11.06 -14.34 18.33
CA THR A 995 -10.50 -13.05 17.91
C THR A 995 -11.24 -12.47 16.71
N ASN A 996 -11.63 -13.27 15.71
CA ASN A 996 -12.39 -12.79 14.55
C ASN A 996 -13.80 -12.32 14.92
N ILE A 997 -14.51 -13.09 15.75
CA ILE A 997 -15.82 -12.69 16.27
C ILE A 997 -15.68 -11.42 17.11
N GLY A 998 -14.67 -11.37 17.99
CA GLY A 998 -14.41 -10.18 18.80
C GLY A 998 -14.15 -8.93 17.97
N LEU A 999 -13.27 -9.03 16.97
CA LEU A 999 -12.97 -7.92 16.06
C LEU A 999 -14.21 -7.48 15.26
N THR A 1000 -15.00 -8.43 14.74
CA THR A 1000 -16.23 -8.11 14.01
C THR A 1000 -17.24 -7.38 14.91
N VAL A 1001 -17.49 -7.92 16.11
CA VAL A 1001 -18.48 -7.37 17.03
C VAL A 1001 -18.05 -6.00 17.55
N MET A 1002 -16.80 -5.80 17.95
CA MET A 1002 -16.35 -4.48 18.43
C MET A 1002 -16.48 -3.41 17.34
N THR A 1003 -16.17 -3.77 16.09
CA THR A 1003 -16.23 -2.84 14.95
C THR A 1003 -17.67 -2.49 14.59
N VAL A 1004 -18.54 -3.48 14.45
CA VAL A 1004 -19.94 -3.28 14.00
C VAL A 1004 -20.83 -2.74 15.12
N ALA A 1005 -20.65 -3.19 16.36
CA ALA A 1005 -21.51 -2.78 17.47
C ALA A 1005 -21.11 -1.44 18.09
N SER A 1006 -19.88 -0.96 17.86
CA SER A 1006 -19.34 0.23 18.53
C SER A 1006 -18.53 1.14 17.60
N LEU A 1007 -17.37 0.71 17.11
CA LEU A 1007 -16.39 1.62 16.50
C LEU A 1007 -16.94 2.33 15.26
N LEU A 1008 -17.57 1.60 14.33
CA LEU A 1008 -18.17 2.21 13.13
C LEU A 1008 -19.36 3.10 13.47
N PRO A 1009 -20.38 2.66 14.23
CA PRO A 1009 -21.48 3.54 14.63
C PRO A 1009 -21.03 4.85 15.31
N VAL A 1010 -20.12 4.76 16.28
CA VAL A 1010 -19.57 5.96 16.95
C VAL A 1010 -18.81 6.83 15.96
N GLY A 1011 -18.01 6.22 15.09
CA GLY A 1011 -17.27 6.92 14.05
C GLY A 1011 -18.16 7.68 13.06
N PHE A 1012 -19.26 7.09 12.60
CA PHE A 1012 -20.21 7.79 11.73
C PHE A 1012 -20.96 8.91 12.43
N LEU A 1013 -21.30 8.74 13.72
CA LEU A 1013 -21.88 9.82 14.53
C LEU A 1013 -20.88 10.97 14.73
N GLN A 1014 -19.59 10.66 14.93
CA GLN A 1014 -18.53 11.67 14.99
C GLN A 1014 -18.35 12.39 13.67
N LEU A 1015 -18.32 11.67 12.55
CA LEU A 1015 -18.24 12.27 11.22
C LEU A 1015 -19.42 13.20 10.96
N GLN A 1016 -20.63 12.78 11.34
CA GLN A 1016 -21.82 13.62 11.24
C GLN A 1016 -21.70 14.89 12.10
N ALA A 1017 -21.30 14.76 13.37
CA ALA A 1017 -21.11 15.90 14.27
C ALA A 1017 -20.00 16.84 13.77
N ALA A 1018 -18.90 16.29 13.25
CA ALA A 1018 -17.80 17.05 12.68
C ALA A 1018 -18.26 17.88 11.48
N TYR A 1019 -19.13 17.32 10.64
CA TYR A 1019 -19.69 18.02 9.48
C TYR A 1019 -20.76 19.06 9.86
N GLN A 1020 -21.64 18.75 10.81
CA GLN A 1020 -22.80 19.59 11.17
C GLN A 1020 -22.46 20.70 12.16
N ASP A 1021 -21.72 20.36 13.21
CA ASP A 1021 -21.49 21.23 14.37
C ASP A 1021 -20.02 21.71 14.45
N GLY A 1022 -19.09 20.99 13.82
CA GLY A 1022 -17.66 21.31 13.83
C GLY A 1022 -16.81 20.19 14.42
N TYR A 1023 -15.54 20.12 14.02
CA TYR A 1023 -14.62 19.06 14.45
C TYR A 1023 -14.34 19.10 15.97
N ALA A 1024 -14.24 20.29 16.57
CA ALA A 1024 -14.06 20.44 18.01
C ALA A 1024 -15.26 19.87 18.80
N ALA A 1025 -16.49 20.10 18.33
CA ALA A 1025 -17.70 19.52 18.89
C ALA A 1025 -17.69 17.97 18.81
N ALA A 1026 -17.27 17.38 17.70
CA ALA A 1026 -17.15 15.92 17.56
C ALA A 1026 -16.11 15.28 18.50
N ARG A 1027 -15.11 16.07 18.93
CA ARG A 1027 -14.03 15.67 19.85
C ARG A 1027 -14.27 16.09 21.30
N SER A 1028 -15.40 16.71 21.59
CA SER A 1028 -15.77 17.23 22.91
C SER A 1028 -16.14 16.12 23.90
N LEU A 1029 -16.16 16.44 25.19
CA LEU A 1029 -16.64 15.51 26.21
C LEU A 1029 -18.14 15.25 26.02
N GLU A 1030 -18.86 16.32 25.68
CA GLU A 1030 -20.29 16.40 25.45
C GLU A 1030 -20.75 15.42 24.37
N PHE A 1031 -19.94 15.20 23.32
CA PHE A 1031 -20.21 14.16 22.31
C PHE A 1031 -20.20 12.76 22.93
N TYR A 1032 -19.16 12.44 23.70
CA TYR A 1032 -19.02 11.11 24.30
C TYR A 1032 -20.04 10.84 25.40
N GLU A 1033 -20.54 11.86 26.08
CA GLU A 1033 -21.54 11.74 27.14
C GLU A 1033 -22.98 11.57 26.63
N GLN A 1034 -23.22 11.65 25.32
CA GLN A 1034 -24.55 11.40 24.76
C GLN A 1034 -25.01 9.96 25.05
N ASP A 1035 -26.24 9.79 25.53
CA ASP A 1035 -26.79 8.48 25.97
C ASP A 1035 -26.62 7.35 24.93
N HIS A 1036 -26.82 7.68 23.65
CA HIS A 1036 -26.70 6.71 22.57
C HIS A 1036 -25.24 6.38 22.24
N VAL A 1037 -24.31 7.34 22.34
CA VAL A 1037 -22.86 7.10 22.21
C VAL A 1037 -22.37 6.24 23.37
N GLN A 1038 -22.78 6.55 24.61
CA GLN A 1038 -22.48 5.73 25.79
C GLN A 1038 -22.98 4.29 25.66
N THR A 1039 -24.17 4.09 25.09
CA THR A 1039 -24.72 2.75 24.83
C THR A 1039 -23.84 1.97 23.84
N LEU A 1040 -23.36 2.62 22.78
CA LEU A 1040 -22.47 2.01 21.80
C LEU A 1040 -21.08 1.70 22.39
N LEU A 1041 -20.56 2.58 23.26
CA LEU A 1041 -19.31 2.34 23.99
C LEU A 1041 -19.43 1.13 24.93
N TRP A 1042 -20.55 0.98 25.64
CA TRP A 1042 -20.84 -0.22 26.43
C TRP A 1042 -20.96 -1.48 25.58
N ALA A 1043 -21.63 -1.39 24.42
CA ALA A 1043 -21.81 -2.53 23.51
C ALA A 1043 -20.48 -3.12 23.02
N ARG A 1044 -19.40 -2.32 23.01
CA ARG A 1044 -18.05 -2.77 22.69
C ARG A 1044 -17.56 -3.94 23.52
N THR A 1045 -17.98 -4.03 24.79
CA THR A 1045 -17.61 -5.12 25.72
C THR A 1045 -17.96 -6.51 25.19
N LEU A 1046 -18.99 -6.61 24.33
CA LEU A 1046 -19.40 -7.84 23.65
C LEU A 1046 -18.35 -8.34 22.64
N GLY A 1047 -17.55 -7.43 22.06
CA GLY A 1047 -16.43 -7.75 21.17
C GLY A 1047 -15.10 -7.87 21.91
N ASP A 1048 -14.87 -7.04 22.93
CA ASP A 1048 -13.63 -7.07 23.70
C ASP A 1048 -13.47 -8.38 24.49
N THR A 1049 -14.56 -8.93 25.05
CA THR A 1049 -14.53 -10.18 25.81
C THR A 1049 -14.02 -11.38 25.00
N PRO A 1050 -14.61 -11.72 23.83
CA PRO A 1050 -14.08 -12.81 23.00
C PRO A 1050 -12.66 -12.51 22.48
N MET A 1051 -12.27 -11.25 22.23
CA MET A 1051 -10.88 -10.92 21.88
C MET A 1051 -9.89 -11.34 22.98
N ILE A 1052 -10.18 -11.00 24.24
CA ILE A 1052 -9.35 -11.38 25.41
C ILE A 1052 -9.29 -12.91 25.55
N LEU A 1053 -10.43 -13.59 25.44
CA LEU A 1053 -10.48 -15.05 25.52
C LEU A 1053 -9.67 -15.70 24.39
N GLY A 1054 -9.70 -15.12 23.19
CA GLY A 1054 -8.88 -15.56 22.05
C GLY A 1054 -7.38 -15.41 22.32
N ALA A 1055 -6.95 -14.27 22.85
CA ALA A 1055 -5.56 -14.03 23.26
C ALA A 1055 -5.09 -15.03 24.33
N LEU A 1056 -5.93 -15.29 25.34
CA LEU A 1056 -5.66 -16.28 26.38
C LEU A 1056 -5.57 -17.70 25.81
N ALA A 1057 -6.49 -18.07 24.92
CA ALA A 1057 -6.52 -19.38 24.28
C ALA A 1057 -5.25 -19.62 23.45
N PHE A 1058 -4.81 -18.64 22.66
CA PHE A 1058 -3.57 -18.71 21.89
C PHE A 1058 -2.35 -18.87 22.82
N THR A 1059 -2.27 -18.06 23.87
CA THR A 1059 -1.15 -18.09 24.82
C THR A 1059 -1.07 -19.42 25.54
N ALA A 1060 -2.19 -19.91 26.08
CA ALA A 1060 -2.24 -21.21 26.76
C ALA A 1060 -1.87 -22.36 25.80
N ALA A 1061 -2.36 -22.32 24.56
CA ALA A 1061 -2.00 -23.29 23.53
C ALA A 1061 -0.49 -23.25 23.24
N SER A 1062 0.09 -22.07 23.06
CA SER A 1062 1.51 -21.91 22.75
C SER A 1062 2.44 -22.45 23.84
N VAL A 1063 2.13 -22.18 25.11
CA VAL A 1063 2.88 -22.68 26.26
C VAL A 1063 2.80 -24.21 26.33
N ARG A 1064 1.60 -24.77 26.15
CA ARG A 1064 1.39 -26.22 26.19
C ARG A 1064 2.17 -26.94 25.10
N HIS A 1065 2.05 -26.49 23.85
CA HIS A 1065 2.70 -27.14 22.71
C HIS A 1065 4.23 -27.06 22.80
N LEU A 1066 4.77 -25.91 23.23
CA LEU A 1066 6.21 -25.78 23.46
C LEU A 1066 6.71 -26.66 24.63
N TRP A 1067 5.90 -26.85 25.66
CA TRP A 1067 6.20 -27.76 26.76
C TRP A 1067 6.26 -29.23 26.29
N ASP A 1068 5.29 -29.64 25.49
CA ASP A 1068 5.22 -31.01 24.95
C ASP A 1068 6.41 -31.28 24.00
N ALA A 1069 6.78 -30.31 23.16
CA ALA A 1069 8.00 -30.38 22.35
C ALA A 1069 9.28 -30.54 23.18
N ARG A 1070 9.38 -29.82 24.31
CA ARG A 1070 10.52 -29.93 25.23
C ARG A 1070 10.66 -31.33 25.79
N LYS A 1071 9.53 -31.93 26.19
CA LYS A 1071 9.49 -33.24 26.83
C LYS A 1071 10.05 -34.33 25.91
N ARG A 1072 9.61 -34.38 24.64
CA ARG A 1072 10.12 -35.35 23.65
C ARG A 1072 11.63 -35.19 23.42
N ARG A 1073 12.13 -33.95 23.38
CA ARG A 1073 13.58 -33.70 23.22
C ARG A 1073 14.39 -34.19 24.41
N LEU A 1074 13.88 -34.03 25.64
CA LEU A 1074 14.50 -34.57 26.85
C LEU A 1074 14.41 -36.09 26.93
N GLU A 1075 13.40 -36.70 26.32
CA GLU A 1075 13.27 -38.16 26.21
C GLU A 1075 14.18 -38.75 25.12
N ALA A 1076 14.54 -37.96 24.11
CA ALA A 1076 15.43 -38.36 23.01
C ALA A 1076 16.94 -38.13 23.28
N ALA A 1077 17.28 -37.28 24.25
CA ALA A 1077 18.65 -36.96 24.67
C ALA A 1077 19.05 -37.77 25.91
#